data_AF-A0A2A2M2R3-F1
#
_entry.id   AF-A0A2A2M2R3-F1
#
_cell.length_a   1.000
_cell.length_b   1.000
_cell.length_c   1.000
_cell.angle_alpha   90.00
_cell.angle_beta   90.00
_cell.angle_gamma   90.00
#
_symmetry.space_group_name_H-M   'P 1'
#
loop_
_entity.id
_entity.type
_entity.pdbx_description
1 polymer ?
#
loop_
_entity_poly.entity_id
_entity_poly.type
_entity_poly.pdbx_seq_one_letter_code
_entity_poly.pdbx_strand_id
1 'polypeptide(L)'
;MRLVAGADLDAADSRITRPDIDAGVLRLADLHYIAQQKRSGGGAGGTGMVWGPDNTYGMEPGTPVAPEDLALCDIAGWCEPAVKSIKVWGPDNTYGMEPGTPVAPEDLVLCDIAGWCVDQALGGKKIWVWGPDNTYGMEPGTPVADADMELCSIPGWCVEIDAPTEPERIEVTPQTLMFSVLRTGTGDLDLLSAGDWRMDSLFGVYTAGTQAPPLWRDGVDPHQLARGRLADGSLLGSAGAPYEALTESLYRAWYPEQGGNLRITAGGDLTGNLVASKTGGALSRPQVASAALGNWLWRQGQTSADTPAAWWVNFGTFAQQPQASVAEPWLVGFTGIGTLGGGNLDVGVGGSAGLLQASNTAGVEAERSQGLNLVVGGSGRIAEDGRLVQTGGGDLNLRVAGGINPASAALEMARVTPDLGGTLVNLRGALNVQAGSVGVVRQVYGSSFAFNDSSESRAYDPYTSTKAAALGGLTLMPGDAAVRLDSRGDLVVQGVGDPGRVPQFNMTGFLGDNGVRYTGQGNSWFSLWRETTAVDMLALGGNVTPVSFDELRPGRNLPLYGGRLFYPTALRVTAANGSLYYGGSASERGIATSAYSLMTAPSARSDLQLIAGESIYAGGYVISQAGTDTSAIATPQRPAMLGQDFSYVYRASNLSADIAASLDASPLFTYGLNTYKAGSRPQTPARFYALAGDIVGLNSGEIIEYQQTGLKLYQGAGPVRVMAGRDIVNAGKALGVERFGAPGMVAGDQGNVYSSGNLVIHGDALDVSLISAGRDIRLSTFNVAGPGLLEVVAGRNLFQSGQGVGSAYQEAAINSVGRVDGSGGGNDGAAIAIVVGAGKTGPNYTRLLGRYLGTEQTPTDQPFKVYDQELQAWLRERFGFIGDNAASRAYFAALPAEQQRIFARQVYFSELREGGREYNDVNGPRTGSYLRGRQAIAALFPDKDVAGNSIRYDGSATFYGGAGIHTDFGGGIQRRRPPPG
;
A
#
# COMPACT_ATOMS: atom_id res chain seq x y z
N MET A 1 12.19 11.51 -30.40
CA MET A 1 11.00 12.29 -30.78
C MET A 1 10.89 13.47 -29.82
N ARG A 2 10.59 14.68 -30.31
CA ARG A 2 10.42 15.86 -29.46
C ARG A 2 9.13 16.59 -29.85
N LEU A 3 8.25 16.83 -28.88
CA LEU A 3 7.03 17.63 -29.02
C LEU A 3 7.17 18.87 -28.15
N VAL A 4 6.95 20.05 -28.72
CA VAL A 4 7.10 21.34 -28.02
C VAL A 4 5.85 22.18 -28.23
N ALA A 5 5.22 22.60 -27.14
CA ALA A 5 4.14 23.58 -27.14
C ALA A 5 4.68 24.96 -26.71
N GLY A 6 4.37 26.00 -27.49
CA GLY A 6 4.81 27.38 -27.22
C GLY A 6 6.22 27.74 -27.73
N ALA A 7 6.79 26.98 -28.68
CA ALA A 7 7.99 27.40 -29.41
C ALA A 7 7.64 28.40 -30.53
N ASP A 8 8.60 29.26 -30.87
CA ASP A 8 8.54 30.33 -31.90
C ASP A 8 7.46 30.13 -32.97
N LEU A 9 6.38 30.92 -32.85
CA LEU A 9 5.15 30.80 -33.63
C LEU A 9 5.32 31.24 -35.10
N ASP A 10 6.45 31.86 -35.47
CA ASP A 10 6.72 32.29 -36.83
C ASP A 10 7.21 31.15 -37.75
N ALA A 11 7.58 29.99 -37.20
CA ALA A 11 8.17 28.87 -37.95
C ALA A 11 7.20 27.72 -38.31
N ALA A 12 5.98 27.69 -37.76
CA ALA A 12 5.01 26.63 -38.03
C ALA A 12 3.57 27.14 -37.95
N ASP A 13 2.97 27.41 -39.10
CA ASP A 13 1.57 27.85 -39.20
C ASP A 13 0.60 26.68 -38.96
N SER A 14 0.05 26.58 -37.74
CA SER A 14 -1.00 25.64 -37.37
C SER A 14 -2.33 26.34 -37.04
N ARG A 15 -2.74 27.34 -37.82
CA ARG A 15 -3.91 28.21 -37.55
C ARG A 15 -5.31 27.61 -37.79
N ILE A 16 -5.55 26.29 -37.72
CA ILE A 16 -6.88 25.74 -38.12
C ILE A 16 -7.75 25.05 -37.05
N THR A 17 -7.37 24.88 -35.78
CA THR A 17 -8.30 24.17 -34.85
C THR A 17 -8.53 24.70 -33.42
N ARG A 18 -7.88 25.77 -32.93
CA ARG A 18 -8.24 26.34 -31.61
C ARG A 18 -8.07 27.86 -31.49
N PRO A 19 -9.01 28.57 -30.82
CA PRO A 19 -8.92 30.02 -30.58
C PRO A 19 -7.98 30.44 -29.44
N ASP A 20 -7.43 29.51 -28.66
CA ASP A 20 -6.53 29.76 -27.51
C ASP A 20 -5.04 29.55 -27.88
N ILE A 21 -4.54 30.31 -28.86
CA ILE A 21 -3.21 30.14 -29.46
C ILE A 21 -2.08 30.61 -28.50
N ASP A 22 -2.39 31.46 -27.52
CA ASP A 22 -1.41 32.12 -26.64
C ASP A 22 -1.02 31.32 -25.39
N ALA A 23 -1.63 30.16 -25.13
CA ALA A 23 -1.50 29.50 -23.82
C ALA A 23 -0.27 28.59 -23.67
N GLY A 24 0.42 28.19 -24.76
CA GLY A 24 1.62 27.34 -24.69
C GLY A 24 1.42 25.99 -23.98
N VAL A 25 0.22 25.41 -24.07
CA VAL A 25 -0.20 24.17 -23.36
C VAL A 25 -0.01 22.93 -24.24
N LEU A 26 0.51 21.84 -23.66
CA LEU A 26 0.51 20.50 -24.27
C LEU A 26 -0.62 19.66 -23.66
N ARG A 27 -1.54 19.16 -24.50
CA ARG A 27 -2.73 18.41 -24.07
C ARG A 27 -2.86 17.07 -24.79
N LEU A 28 -2.94 15.98 -24.04
CA LEU A 28 -3.30 14.65 -24.54
C LEU A 28 -4.77 14.36 -24.20
N ALA A 29 -5.63 14.25 -25.20
CA ALA A 29 -7.06 14.01 -25.02
C ALA A 29 -7.60 13.17 -26.18
N ASP A 30 -7.93 11.93 -25.88
CA ASP A 30 -8.42 10.94 -26.84
C ASP A 30 -9.21 9.85 -26.08
N LEU A 31 -10.53 9.85 -26.24
CA LEU A 31 -11.44 8.99 -25.48
C LEU A 31 -11.96 7.86 -26.37
N HIS A 32 -11.60 6.64 -26.00
CA HIS A 32 -11.99 5.43 -26.71
C HIS A 32 -12.75 4.48 -25.77
N TYR A 33 -13.81 3.84 -26.28
CA TYR A 33 -14.57 2.85 -25.52
C TYR A 33 -14.92 1.65 -26.39
N ILE A 34 -14.90 0.46 -25.78
CA ILE A 34 -15.67 -0.68 -26.29
C ILE A 34 -17.12 -0.41 -25.90
N ALA A 35 -18.04 -0.53 -26.84
CA ALA A 35 -19.46 -0.33 -26.61
C ALA A 35 -20.27 -1.51 -27.12
N GLN A 36 -21.32 -1.86 -26.38
CA GLN A 36 -22.34 -2.81 -26.82
C GLN A 36 -23.35 -2.06 -27.68
N GLN A 37 -23.67 -2.62 -28.84
CA GLN A 37 -24.70 -2.11 -29.71
C GLN A 37 -25.94 -2.98 -29.56
N LYS A 38 -27.03 -2.44 -29.02
CA LYS A 38 -28.34 -3.08 -29.01
C LYS A 38 -29.23 -2.39 -30.04
N ARG A 39 -29.68 -3.15 -31.04
CA ARG A 39 -30.69 -2.68 -32.00
C ARG A 39 -32.07 -2.98 -31.41
N SER A 40 -32.93 -1.99 -31.31
CA SER A 40 -34.31 -2.13 -30.85
C SER A 40 -35.23 -1.32 -31.74
N GLY A 41 -36.42 -1.86 -32.05
CA GLY A 41 -37.27 -1.33 -33.11
C GLY A 41 -36.76 -1.75 -34.50
N GLY A 42 -37.69 -2.05 -35.41
CA GLY A 42 -37.41 -2.73 -36.68
C GLY A 42 -37.50 -4.25 -36.52
N GLY A 43 -38.45 -4.88 -37.21
CA GLY A 43 -38.47 -6.35 -37.36
C GLY A 43 -37.15 -6.83 -37.96
N ALA A 44 -36.72 -8.01 -37.54
CA ALA A 44 -35.44 -8.63 -37.88
C ALA A 44 -34.97 -8.34 -39.32
N GLY A 45 -33.83 -7.65 -39.46
CA GLY A 45 -32.87 -7.76 -40.59
C GLY A 45 -33.39 -7.76 -42.02
N GLY A 46 -34.60 -7.28 -42.27
CA GLY A 46 -35.24 -7.25 -43.57
C GLY A 46 -35.55 -5.82 -43.95
N THR A 47 -35.60 -5.55 -45.24
CA THR A 47 -35.79 -4.24 -45.88
C THR A 47 -37.15 -3.58 -45.60
N GLY A 48 -37.94 -4.12 -44.67
CA GLY A 48 -39.35 -3.80 -44.45
C GLY A 48 -40.29 -4.39 -45.51
N MET A 49 -39.74 -5.01 -46.55
CA MET A 49 -40.46 -5.60 -47.68
C MET A 49 -40.32 -7.12 -47.70
N VAL A 50 -41.41 -7.81 -48.04
CA VAL A 50 -41.43 -9.21 -48.42
C VAL A 50 -41.80 -9.33 -49.90
N TRP A 51 -41.41 -10.42 -50.55
CA TRP A 51 -41.79 -10.67 -51.93
C TRP A 51 -43.30 -10.81 -52.05
N GLY A 52 -43.91 -10.09 -52.99
CA GLY A 52 -45.34 -10.15 -53.27
C GLY A 52 -45.71 -11.41 -54.04
N PRO A 53 -46.98 -11.85 -54.01
CA PRO A 53 -47.47 -13.02 -54.74
C PRO A 53 -47.30 -12.91 -56.26
N ASP A 54 -47.22 -11.69 -56.77
CA ASP A 54 -47.08 -11.38 -58.19
C ASP A 54 -45.63 -11.13 -58.62
N ASN A 55 -44.64 -11.40 -57.74
CA ASN A 55 -43.24 -11.27 -58.11
C ASN A 55 -42.88 -12.33 -59.16
N THR A 56 -42.37 -11.90 -60.32
CA THR A 56 -41.89 -12.83 -61.35
C THR A 56 -40.39 -13.14 -61.23
N TYR A 57 -39.76 -12.63 -60.16
CA TYR A 57 -38.36 -12.88 -59.81
C TYR A 57 -38.14 -14.30 -59.25
N GLY A 58 -39.22 -15.04 -59.02
CA GLY A 58 -39.18 -16.44 -58.60
C GLY A 58 -38.96 -16.64 -57.11
N MET A 59 -39.09 -15.57 -56.32
CA MET A 59 -38.92 -15.60 -54.88
C MET A 59 -40.23 -15.97 -54.20
N GLU A 60 -40.16 -16.69 -53.09
CA GLU A 60 -41.35 -17.18 -52.40
C GLU A 60 -42.13 -16.01 -51.76
N PRO A 61 -43.43 -15.85 -52.07
CA PRO A 61 -44.22 -14.76 -51.51
C PRO A 61 -44.23 -14.77 -49.98
N GLY A 62 -44.07 -13.60 -49.36
CA GLY A 62 -43.98 -13.45 -47.91
C GLY A 62 -42.57 -13.64 -47.33
N THR A 63 -41.56 -13.98 -48.13
CA THR A 63 -40.16 -14.03 -47.68
C THR A 63 -39.48 -12.65 -47.74
N PRO A 64 -38.57 -12.29 -46.82
CA PRO A 64 -37.92 -10.97 -46.81
C PRO A 64 -37.11 -10.69 -48.09
N VAL A 65 -37.28 -9.48 -48.63
CA VAL A 65 -36.45 -9.00 -49.74
C VAL A 65 -35.08 -8.58 -49.19
N ALA A 66 -34.00 -9.08 -49.79
CA ALA A 66 -32.64 -8.73 -49.39
C ALA A 66 -32.32 -7.25 -49.73
N PRO A 67 -31.44 -6.57 -48.97
CA PRO A 67 -31.10 -5.16 -49.20
C PRO A 67 -30.61 -4.84 -50.62
N GLU A 68 -29.88 -5.76 -51.24
CA GLU A 68 -29.40 -5.66 -52.62
C GLU A 68 -30.52 -5.76 -53.69
N ASP A 69 -31.66 -6.38 -53.35
CA ASP A 69 -32.77 -6.63 -54.27
C ASP A 69 -33.93 -5.61 -54.10
N LEU A 70 -33.80 -4.67 -53.16
CA LEU A 70 -34.82 -3.64 -52.87
C LEU A 70 -35.27 -2.84 -54.09
N ALA A 71 -34.37 -2.61 -55.05
CA ALA A 71 -34.69 -1.87 -56.28
C ALA A 71 -35.75 -2.60 -57.15
N LEU A 72 -35.93 -3.91 -56.96
CA LEU A 72 -36.95 -4.70 -57.66
C LEU A 72 -38.36 -4.44 -57.09
N CYS A 73 -38.47 -3.85 -55.90
CA CYS A 73 -39.73 -3.46 -55.27
C CYS A 73 -40.38 -2.20 -55.88
N ASP A 74 -39.67 -1.47 -56.75
CA ASP A 74 -40.24 -0.35 -57.51
C ASP A 74 -41.26 -0.83 -58.57
N ILE A 75 -41.27 -2.13 -58.88
CA ILE A 75 -42.26 -2.76 -59.75
C ILE A 75 -43.51 -3.04 -58.91
N ALA A 76 -44.62 -2.38 -59.25
CA ALA A 76 -45.87 -2.50 -58.52
C ALA A 76 -46.33 -3.96 -58.38
N GLY A 77 -46.60 -4.40 -57.14
CA GLY A 77 -47.07 -5.74 -56.79
C GLY A 77 -45.98 -6.79 -56.56
N TRP A 78 -44.69 -6.45 -56.81
CA TRP A 78 -43.59 -7.42 -56.62
C TRP A 78 -43.08 -7.50 -55.18
N CYS A 79 -43.37 -6.49 -54.37
CA CYS A 79 -43.06 -6.48 -52.95
C CYS A 79 -44.25 -5.94 -52.16
N GLU A 80 -44.42 -6.46 -50.95
CA GLU A 80 -45.44 -6.03 -50.00
C GLU A 80 -44.78 -5.70 -48.64
N PRO A 81 -45.36 -4.79 -47.83
CA PRO A 81 -44.84 -4.52 -46.50
C PRO A 81 -44.92 -5.76 -45.59
N ALA A 82 -43.84 -6.04 -44.86
CA ALA A 82 -43.79 -7.16 -43.92
C ALA A 82 -44.77 -6.95 -42.74
N VAL A 83 -45.73 -7.87 -42.54
CA VAL A 83 -46.64 -7.86 -41.38
C VAL A 83 -45.95 -8.53 -40.20
N LYS A 84 -45.86 -7.85 -39.04
CA LYS A 84 -45.18 -8.35 -37.85
C LYS A 84 -46.00 -9.46 -37.18
N SER A 85 -45.48 -10.68 -37.10
CA SER A 85 -46.07 -11.77 -36.31
C SER A 85 -45.35 -11.96 -34.98
N ILE A 86 -46.10 -12.38 -33.94
CA ILE A 86 -45.55 -12.89 -32.69
C ILE A 86 -45.97 -14.35 -32.49
N LYS A 87 -45.18 -15.11 -31.73
CA LYS A 87 -45.59 -16.44 -31.26
C LYS A 87 -46.57 -16.27 -30.11
N VAL A 88 -47.74 -16.87 -30.27
CA VAL A 88 -48.73 -17.01 -29.21
C VAL A 88 -48.96 -18.49 -28.93
N TRP A 89 -49.40 -18.81 -27.72
CA TRP A 89 -49.70 -20.18 -27.33
C TRP A 89 -50.80 -20.75 -28.24
N GLY A 90 -50.55 -21.94 -28.79
CA GLY A 90 -51.47 -22.64 -29.67
C GLY A 90 -52.59 -23.33 -28.89
N PRO A 91 -53.73 -23.63 -29.52
CA PRO A 91 -54.86 -24.31 -28.88
C PRO A 91 -54.50 -25.72 -28.36
N ASP A 92 -53.46 -26.32 -28.92
CA ASP A 92 -52.98 -27.66 -28.59
C ASP A 92 -51.80 -27.66 -27.60
N ASN A 93 -51.46 -26.50 -27.00
CA ASN A 93 -50.41 -26.45 -26.00
C ASN A 93 -50.85 -27.20 -24.74
N THR A 94 -50.11 -28.24 -24.35
CA THR A 94 -50.38 -28.96 -23.09
C THR A 94 -49.61 -28.35 -21.91
N TYR A 95 -48.97 -27.19 -22.13
CA TYR A 95 -48.30 -26.40 -21.09
C TYR A 95 -49.30 -25.65 -20.19
N GLY A 96 -50.58 -25.64 -20.58
CA GLY A 96 -51.69 -25.09 -19.80
C GLY A 96 -51.84 -23.58 -19.95
N MET A 97 -51.18 -22.98 -20.94
CA MET A 97 -51.26 -21.55 -21.22
C MET A 97 -52.47 -21.24 -22.10
N GLU A 98 -53.08 -20.09 -21.90
CA GLU A 98 -54.29 -19.71 -22.63
C GLU A 98 -53.98 -19.49 -24.12
N PRO A 99 -54.67 -20.19 -25.06
CA PRO A 99 -54.41 -20.03 -26.48
C PRO A 99 -54.59 -18.59 -26.96
N GLY A 100 -53.67 -18.09 -27.78
CA GLY A 100 -53.66 -16.71 -28.27
C GLY A 100 -52.93 -15.71 -27.38
N THR A 101 -52.43 -16.13 -26.21
CA THR A 101 -51.58 -15.26 -25.37
C THR A 101 -50.11 -15.29 -25.84
N PRO A 102 -49.37 -14.15 -25.78
CA PRO A 102 -47.97 -14.09 -26.18
C PRO A 102 -47.08 -15.06 -25.40
N VAL A 103 -46.19 -15.76 -26.10
CA VAL A 103 -45.19 -16.62 -25.47
C VAL A 103 -44.06 -15.73 -24.94
N ALA A 104 -43.70 -15.88 -23.66
CA ALA A 104 -42.60 -15.13 -23.06
C ALA A 104 -41.25 -15.53 -23.70
N PRO A 105 -40.26 -14.62 -23.81
CA PRO A 105 -38.98 -14.90 -24.47
C PRO A 105 -38.24 -16.14 -23.94
N GLU A 106 -38.27 -16.35 -22.63
CA GLU A 106 -37.70 -17.51 -21.94
C GLU A 106 -38.39 -18.84 -22.27
N ASP A 107 -39.66 -18.79 -22.70
CA ASP A 107 -40.49 -19.96 -23.01
C ASP A 107 -40.55 -20.26 -24.52
N LEU A 108 -39.94 -19.44 -25.37
CA LEU A 108 -39.96 -19.60 -26.83
C LEU A 108 -39.40 -20.94 -27.30
N VAL A 109 -38.49 -21.56 -26.53
CA VAL A 109 -37.96 -22.90 -26.82
C VAL A 109 -39.05 -23.97 -26.86
N LEU A 110 -40.19 -23.75 -26.18
CA LEU A 110 -41.32 -24.66 -26.16
C LEU A 110 -42.13 -24.63 -27.46
N CYS A 111 -41.93 -23.62 -28.30
CA CYS A 111 -42.60 -23.47 -29.60
C CYS A 111 -42.04 -24.37 -30.70
N ASP A 112 -40.92 -25.06 -30.46
CA ASP A 112 -40.38 -26.07 -31.38
C ASP A 112 -41.24 -27.35 -31.40
N ILE A 113 -42.14 -27.51 -30.42
CA ILE A 113 -43.14 -28.58 -30.40
C ILE A 113 -44.29 -28.19 -31.34
N ALA A 114 -44.47 -28.95 -32.41
CA ALA A 114 -45.46 -28.67 -33.43
C ALA A 114 -46.88 -28.53 -32.84
N GLY A 115 -47.54 -27.41 -33.14
CA GLY A 115 -48.90 -27.08 -32.68
C GLY A 115 -48.98 -26.36 -31.34
N TRP A 116 -47.88 -26.26 -30.57
CA TRP A 116 -47.90 -25.62 -29.26
C TRP A 116 -47.82 -24.10 -29.31
N CYS A 117 -47.34 -23.55 -30.42
CA CYS A 117 -47.38 -22.13 -30.68
C CYS A 117 -47.90 -21.89 -32.10
N VAL A 118 -48.65 -20.80 -32.27
CA VAL A 118 -49.11 -20.32 -33.57
C VAL A 118 -48.59 -18.90 -33.78
N ASP A 119 -48.35 -18.55 -35.04
CA ASP A 119 -47.99 -17.18 -35.39
C ASP A 119 -49.25 -16.33 -35.45
N GLN A 120 -49.32 -15.30 -34.62
CA GLN A 120 -50.36 -14.30 -34.67
C GLN A 120 -49.81 -13.03 -35.31
N ALA A 121 -50.41 -12.62 -36.43
CA ALA A 121 -50.12 -11.33 -37.05
C ALA A 121 -50.63 -10.21 -36.13
N LEU A 122 -49.73 -9.30 -35.72
CA LEU A 122 -50.10 -8.06 -35.04
C LEU A 122 -50.49 -7.03 -36.09
N GLY A 123 -51.75 -6.58 -36.06
CA GLY A 123 -52.14 -5.35 -36.75
C GLY A 123 -51.32 -4.18 -36.19
N GLY A 124 -50.92 -3.24 -37.06
CA GLY A 124 -50.18 -2.04 -36.66
C GLY A 124 -50.89 -1.28 -35.54
N LYS A 125 -50.12 -0.69 -34.62
CA LYS A 125 -50.67 0.15 -33.54
C LYS A 125 -51.36 1.36 -34.18
N LYS A 126 -52.65 1.56 -33.96
CA LYS A 126 -53.39 2.74 -34.43
C LYS A 126 -53.16 3.93 -33.49
N ILE A 127 -53.04 5.14 -34.05
CA ILE A 127 -53.00 6.42 -33.31
C ILE A 127 -54.02 7.39 -33.89
N TRP A 128 -54.48 8.33 -33.06
CA TRP A 128 -55.34 9.42 -33.49
C TRP A 128 -54.50 10.62 -33.92
N VAL A 129 -54.81 11.17 -35.09
CA VAL A 129 -54.26 12.44 -35.57
C VAL A 129 -55.36 13.45 -35.79
N TRP A 130 -55.04 14.73 -35.72
CA TRP A 130 -55.98 15.81 -36.00
C TRP A 130 -56.49 15.73 -37.44
N GLY A 131 -57.80 15.77 -37.61
CA GLY A 131 -58.47 15.75 -38.91
C GLY A 131 -58.41 17.12 -39.60
N PRO A 132 -58.56 17.17 -40.94
CA PRO A 132 -58.54 18.41 -41.71
C PRO A 132 -59.66 19.40 -41.31
N ASP A 133 -60.72 18.89 -40.70
CA ASP A 133 -61.89 19.67 -40.30
C ASP A 133 -61.88 20.07 -38.82
N ASN A 134 -60.77 19.87 -38.11
CA ASN A 134 -60.66 20.29 -36.71
C ASN A 134 -60.66 21.84 -36.64
N THR A 135 -61.61 22.41 -35.88
CA THR A 135 -61.64 23.87 -35.66
C THR A 135 -60.91 24.27 -34.38
N TYR A 136 -60.25 23.31 -33.73
CA TYR A 136 -59.36 23.53 -32.59
C TYR A 136 -58.04 24.22 -33.00
N GLY A 137 -57.78 24.32 -34.30
CA GLY A 137 -56.64 25.05 -34.88
C GLY A 137 -55.35 24.24 -34.92
N MET A 138 -55.44 22.93 -34.71
CA MET A 138 -54.29 22.02 -34.75
C MET A 138 -54.02 21.57 -36.19
N GLU A 139 -52.76 21.33 -36.52
CA GLU A 139 -52.37 21.00 -37.89
C GLU A 139 -52.86 19.59 -38.27
N PRO A 140 -53.61 19.43 -39.37
CA PRO A 140 -54.11 18.13 -39.80
C PRO A 140 -52.99 17.10 -40.03
N GLY A 141 -53.18 15.88 -39.53
CA GLY A 141 -52.20 14.79 -39.63
C GLY A 141 -51.18 14.72 -38.49
N THR A 142 -51.20 15.66 -37.55
CA THR A 142 -50.34 15.60 -36.35
C THR A 142 -50.99 14.77 -35.22
N PRO A 143 -50.21 14.04 -34.40
CA PRO A 143 -50.77 13.22 -33.31
C PRO A 143 -51.58 14.03 -32.29
N VAL A 144 -52.74 13.50 -31.89
CA VAL A 144 -53.53 14.06 -30.80
C VAL A 144 -52.89 13.66 -29.48
N ALA A 145 -52.61 14.64 -28.62
CA ALA A 145 -52.06 14.38 -27.29
C ALA A 145 -53.10 13.72 -26.39
N ASP A 146 -52.68 12.88 -25.44
CA ASP A 146 -53.59 12.16 -24.54
C ASP A 146 -54.57 13.08 -23.78
N ALA A 147 -54.14 14.29 -23.44
CA ALA A 147 -54.97 15.29 -22.76
C ALA A 147 -56.09 15.86 -23.63
N ASP A 148 -55.96 15.77 -24.96
CA ASP A 148 -56.89 16.34 -25.94
C ASP A 148 -57.74 15.27 -26.64
N MET A 149 -57.56 14.00 -26.27
CA MET A 149 -58.25 12.85 -26.86
C MET A 149 -59.78 12.92 -26.76
N GLU A 150 -60.33 13.64 -25.78
CA GLU A 150 -61.77 13.83 -25.63
C GLU A 150 -62.37 14.63 -26.79
N LEU A 151 -61.58 15.50 -27.44
CA LEU A 151 -61.98 16.28 -28.61
C LEU A 151 -62.18 15.42 -29.87
N CYS A 152 -61.65 14.20 -29.90
CA CYS A 152 -61.84 13.24 -30.99
C CYS A 152 -63.21 12.56 -31.02
N SER A 153 -64.04 12.78 -30.01
CA SER A 153 -65.45 12.40 -30.04
C SER A 153 -66.28 13.26 -31.01
N ILE A 154 -65.76 14.42 -31.44
CA ILE A 154 -66.40 15.29 -32.43
C ILE A 154 -66.14 14.73 -33.83
N PRO A 155 -67.18 14.35 -34.60
CA PRO A 155 -67.00 13.72 -35.90
C PRO A 155 -66.18 14.59 -36.87
N GLY A 156 -65.15 14.01 -37.48
CA GLY A 156 -64.27 14.68 -38.45
C GLY A 156 -63.08 15.43 -37.85
N TRP A 157 -63.02 15.60 -36.53
CA TRP A 157 -61.94 16.35 -35.87
C TRP A 157 -60.69 15.54 -35.61
N CYS A 158 -60.80 14.22 -35.55
CA CYS A 158 -59.66 13.32 -35.50
C CYS A 158 -59.86 12.16 -36.47
N VAL A 159 -58.76 11.65 -37.01
CA VAL A 159 -58.72 10.49 -37.88
C VAL A 159 -57.77 9.47 -37.26
N GLU A 160 -58.19 8.21 -37.24
CA GLU A 160 -57.35 7.12 -36.77
C GLU A 160 -56.46 6.63 -37.93
N ILE A 161 -55.14 6.69 -37.75
CA ILE A 161 -54.15 6.25 -38.72
C ILE A 161 -53.24 5.18 -38.11
N ASP A 162 -52.52 4.44 -38.94
CA ASP A 162 -51.46 3.56 -38.46
C ASP A 162 -50.30 4.39 -37.90
N ALA A 163 -49.80 4.03 -36.72
CA ALA A 163 -48.65 4.69 -36.12
C ALA A 163 -47.43 4.54 -37.05
N PRO A 164 -46.62 5.60 -37.24
CA PRO A 164 -45.36 5.45 -37.97
C PRO A 164 -44.51 4.37 -37.30
N THR A 165 -43.93 3.48 -38.11
CA THR A 165 -42.97 2.45 -37.65
C THR A 165 -41.86 3.12 -36.85
N GLU A 166 -41.64 2.69 -35.61
CA GLU A 166 -40.55 3.23 -34.81
C GLU A 166 -39.23 3.09 -35.58
N PRO A 167 -38.43 4.18 -35.71
CA PRO A 167 -37.16 4.10 -36.39
C PRO A 167 -36.25 3.10 -35.65
N GLU A 168 -35.41 2.38 -36.40
CA GLU A 168 -34.37 1.53 -35.82
C GLU A 168 -33.56 2.36 -34.82
N ARG A 169 -33.64 1.99 -33.54
CA ARG A 169 -32.82 2.62 -32.50
C ARG A 169 -31.61 1.75 -32.26
N ILE A 170 -30.46 2.32 -32.59
CA ILE A 170 -29.18 1.81 -32.13
C ILE A 170 -28.95 2.41 -30.74
N GLU A 171 -29.16 1.60 -29.71
CA GLU A 171 -28.68 1.90 -28.37
C GLU A 171 -27.20 1.49 -28.29
N VAL A 172 -26.33 2.47 -28.07
CA VAL A 172 -24.89 2.25 -27.85
C VAL A 172 -24.61 2.42 -26.36
N THR A 173 -24.28 1.33 -25.68
CA THR A 173 -23.95 1.33 -24.26
C THR A 173 -22.43 1.17 -24.11
N PRO A 174 -21.69 2.20 -23.63
CA PRO A 174 -20.26 2.09 -23.37
C PRO A 174 -19.98 1.01 -22.30
N GLN A 175 -19.14 0.03 -22.63
CA GLN A 175 -18.81 -1.11 -21.77
C GLN A 175 -17.44 -0.94 -21.11
N THR A 176 -16.40 -0.51 -21.83
CA THR A 176 -15.04 -0.44 -21.28
C THR A 176 -14.23 0.70 -21.87
N LEU A 177 -13.63 1.50 -21.00
CA LEU A 177 -12.70 2.56 -21.40
C LEU A 177 -11.39 1.93 -21.91
N MET A 178 -10.97 2.34 -23.10
CA MET A 178 -9.67 2.00 -23.68
C MET A 178 -8.68 3.15 -23.43
N PHE A 179 -7.38 2.87 -23.64
CA PHE A 179 -6.31 3.84 -23.52
C PHE A 179 -5.54 3.98 -24.82
N SER A 180 -5.07 5.20 -25.09
CA SER A 180 -4.24 5.51 -26.25
C SER A 180 -2.75 5.42 -25.89
N VAL A 181 -1.86 5.36 -26.89
CA VAL A 181 -0.42 5.21 -26.65
C VAL A 181 0.38 6.23 -27.45
N LEU A 182 1.31 6.92 -26.78
CA LEU A 182 2.39 7.69 -27.39
C LEU A 182 3.70 7.02 -27.01
N ARG A 183 4.38 6.37 -27.96
CA ARG A 183 5.60 5.64 -27.66
C ARG A 183 6.72 5.81 -28.67
N THR A 184 7.94 5.64 -28.18
CA THR A 184 9.15 5.42 -28.99
C THR A 184 9.76 4.06 -28.67
N GLY A 185 10.62 3.54 -29.54
CA GLY A 185 11.41 2.33 -29.28
C GLY A 185 12.66 2.65 -28.44
N THR A 186 13.83 2.59 -29.07
CA THR A 186 15.13 2.92 -28.47
C THR A 186 15.44 4.44 -28.43
N GLY A 187 14.66 5.25 -29.12
CA GLY A 187 14.87 6.70 -29.17
C GLY A 187 14.23 7.44 -27.99
N ASP A 188 14.86 8.55 -27.58
CA ASP A 188 14.37 9.42 -26.53
C ASP A 188 13.01 10.07 -26.88
N LEU A 189 12.23 10.42 -25.85
CA LEU A 189 10.95 11.12 -25.96
C LEU A 189 10.96 12.39 -25.08
N ASP A 190 10.97 13.56 -25.73
CA ASP A 190 10.89 14.86 -25.06
C ASP A 190 9.50 15.49 -25.24
N LEU A 191 8.85 15.86 -24.13
CA LEU A 191 7.56 16.55 -24.08
C LEU A 191 7.70 17.86 -23.30
N LEU A 192 7.75 18.98 -24.02
CA LEU A 192 8.08 20.29 -23.46
C LEU A 192 6.89 21.25 -23.62
N SER A 193 6.49 21.89 -22.53
CA SER A 193 5.40 22.87 -22.47
C SER A 193 5.86 24.11 -21.71
N ALA A 194 5.68 25.29 -22.31
CA ALA A 194 5.94 26.56 -21.63
C ALA A 194 4.90 26.86 -20.54
N GLY A 195 3.66 26.39 -20.72
CA GLY A 195 2.59 26.43 -19.72
C GLY A 195 2.35 25.05 -19.11
N ASP A 196 1.08 24.68 -19.01
CA ASP A 196 0.67 23.40 -18.41
C ASP A 196 0.92 22.22 -19.34
N TRP A 197 1.12 21.05 -18.76
CA TRP A 197 1.05 19.76 -19.44
C TRP A 197 -0.10 18.94 -18.85
N ARG A 198 -1.05 18.52 -19.70
CA ARG A 198 -2.28 17.87 -19.25
C ARG A 198 -2.57 16.59 -20.00
N MET A 199 -2.85 15.53 -19.24
CA MET A 199 -3.41 14.28 -19.74
C MET A 199 -4.88 14.20 -19.32
N ASP A 200 -5.80 14.31 -20.26
CA ASP A 200 -7.25 14.38 -20.00
C ASP A 200 -7.98 13.04 -20.25
N SER A 201 -7.31 12.08 -20.88
CA SER A 201 -7.79 10.70 -21.06
C SER A 201 -6.68 9.71 -20.75
N LEU A 202 -7.00 8.41 -20.69
CA LEU A 202 -6.00 7.40 -20.39
C LEU A 202 -5.00 7.27 -21.55
N PHE A 203 -3.73 7.55 -21.26
CA PHE A 203 -2.62 7.34 -22.18
C PHE A 203 -1.51 6.51 -21.54
N GLY A 204 -0.88 5.65 -22.33
CA GLY A 204 0.48 5.16 -22.07
C GLY A 204 1.49 6.01 -22.85
N VAL A 205 2.29 6.81 -22.15
CA VAL A 205 3.34 7.66 -22.73
C VAL A 205 4.71 7.08 -22.36
N TYR A 206 5.39 6.37 -23.27
CA TYR A 206 6.60 5.66 -22.88
C TYR A 206 7.64 5.37 -23.95
N THR A 207 8.88 5.11 -23.51
CA THR A 207 9.92 4.48 -24.33
C THR A 207 9.91 2.96 -24.11
N ALA A 208 9.94 2.18 -25.19
CA ALA A 208 9.70 0.73 -25.13
C ALA A 208 10.98 -0.11 -25.24
N GLY A 209 12.05 0.44 -25.84
CA GLY A 209 13.27 -0.30 -26.14
C GLY A 209 13.09 -1.42 -27.19
N THR A 210 13.94 -2.44 -27.10
CA THR A 210 13.95 -3.64 -27.94
C THR A 210 13.86 -4.90 -27.09
N GLN A 211 13.37 -6.00 -27.67
CA GLN A 211 13.35 -7.29 -26.99
C GLN A 211 14.77 -7.82 -26.75
N ALA A 212 15.11 -8.15 -25.50
CA ALA A 212 16.36 -8.79 -25.17
C ALA A 212 16.44 -10.22 -25.74
N PRO A 213 17.65 -10.73 -26.04
CA PRO A 213 17.83 -12.08 -26.54
C PRO A 213 17.22 -13.16 -25.63
N PRO A 214 16.70 -14.27 -26.19
CA PRO A 214 16.21 -15.42 -25.43
C PRO A 214 17.35 -16.11 -24.65
N LEU A 215 17.00 -16.72 -23.52
CA LEU A 215 17.92 -17.56 -22.74
C LEU A 215 17.61 -19.03 -23.05
N TRP A 216 18.20 -19.54 -24.13
CA TRP A 216 17.91 -20.88 -24.64
C TRP A 216 18.30 -21.99 -23.67
N ARG A 217 17.43 -23.00 -23.56
CA ARG A 217 17.69 -24.29 -22.93
C ARG A 217 17.08 -25.37 -23.82
N ASP A 218 17.91 -26.29 -24.31
CA ASP A 218 17.50 -27.36 -25.23
C ASP A 218 16.70 -26.88 -26.46
N GLY A 219 17.04 -25.70 -27.00
CA GLY A 219 16.38 -25.12 -28.17
C GLY A 219 15.02 -24.45 -27.89
N VAL A 220 14.61 -24.35 -26.63
CA VAL A 220 13.39 -23.66 -26.19
C VAL A 220 13.76 -22.52 -25.22
N ASP A 221 13.01 -21.42 -25.22
CA ASP A 221 13.15 -20.39 -24.17
C ASP A 221 12.17 -20.71 -23.02
N PRO A 222 12.65 -21.16 -21.86
CA PRO A 222 11.79 -21.52 -20.73
C PRO A 222 11.12 -20.29 -20.07
N HIS A 223 11.52 -19.07 -20.45
CA HIS A 223 10.93 -17.82 -19.99
C HIS A 223 9.80 -17.31 -20.91
N GLN A 224 9.43 -18.09 -21.93
CA GLN A 224 8.35 -17.79 -22.86
C GLN A 224 7.21 -18.82 -22.68
N LEU A 225 6.50 -18.74 -21.55
CA LEU A 225 5.35 -19.61 -21.30
C LEU A 225 4.08 -19.12 -21.98
N ALA A 226 3.24 -20.05 -22.44
CA ALA A 226 1.87 -19.76 -22.85
C ALA A 226 1.06 -19.20 -21.67
N ARG A 227 0.11 -18.32 -21.98
CA ARG A 227 -0.84 -17.80 -21.00
C ARG A 227 -1.77 -18.89 -20.49
N GLY A 228 -2.23 -18.73 -19.26
CA GLY A 228 -3.19 -19.63 -18.62
C GLY A 228 -4.54 -19.63 -19.33
N ARG A 229 -5.08 -20.81 -19.60
CA ARG A 229 -6.42 -21.03 -20.16
C ARG A 229 -7.47 -21.20 -19.06
N LEU A 230 -8.74 -20.96 -19.39
CA LEU A 230 -9.93 -21.22 -18.57
C LEU A 230 -10.38 -22.69 -18.73
N ALA A 231 -11.44 -23.07 -17.99
CA ALA A 231 -11.97 -24.44 -17.97
C ALA A 231 -12.47 -24.91 -19.35
N ASP A 232 -12.97 -24.00 -20.17
CA ASP A 232 -13.43 -24.26 -21.54
C ASP A 232 -12.28 -24.32 -22.57
N GLY A 233 -11.04 -24.15 -22.12
CA GLY A 233 -9.84 -24.16 -22.95
C GLY A 233 -9.52 -22.83 -23.64
N SER A 234 -10.36 -21.80 -23.50
CA SER A 234 -10.11 -20.46 -24.04
C SER A 234 -9.19 -19.64 -23.11
N LEU A 235 -8.63 -18.53 -23.58
CA LEU A 235 -7.93 -17.54 -22.74
C LEU A 235 -8.91 -16.52 -22.14
N LEU A 236 -9.96 -16.18 -22.89
CA LEU A 236 -10.86 -15.06 -22.61
C LEU A 236 -12.31 -15.48 -22.34
N GLY A 237 -12.66 -16.75 -22.49
CA GLY A 237 -14.03 -17.25 -22.34
C GLY A 237 -14.91 -16.95 -23.54
N SER A 238 -16.13 -17.51 -23.53
CA SER A 238 -17.12 -17.32 -24.61
C SER A 238 -17.40 -15.86 -24.95
N ALA A 239 -17.51 -14.98 -23.95
CA ALA A 239 -17.71 -13.53 -24.14
C ALA A 239 -16.49 -12.83 -24.78
N GLY A 240 -15.31 -13.43 -24.71
CA GLY A 240 -14.08 -12.93 -25.31
C GLY A 240 -13.71 -13.58 -26.65
N ALA A 241 -14.53 -14.49 -27.17
CA ALA A 241 -14.25 -15.21 -28.42
C ALA A 241 -13.86 -14.30 -29.61
N PRO A 242 -14.47 -13.12 -29.82
CA PRO A 242 -14.04 -12.19 -30.88
C PRO A 242 -12.59 -11.67 -30.75
N TYR A 243 -12.03 -11.69 -29.54
CA TYR A 243 -10.71 -11.14 -29.22
C TYR A 243 -9.62 -12.21 -29.05
N GLU A 244 -9.97 -13.50 -29.08
CA GLU A 244 -9.04 -14.61 -28.89
C GLU A 244 -7.89 -14.61 -29.89
N ALA A 245 -8.20 -14.43 -31.18
CA ALA A 245 -7.20 -14.39 -32.25
C ALA A 245 -6.18 -13.26 -32.06
N LEU A 246 -6.60 -12.13 -31.47
CA LEU A 246 -5.75 -10.97 -31.17
C LEU A 246 -4.89 -11.16 -29.91
N THR A 247 -5.14 -12.21 -29.14
CA THR A 247 -4.52 -12.42 -27.83
C THR A 247 -3.52 -13.56 -27.86
N GLU A 248 -3.91 -14.73 -28.39
CA GLU A 248 -3.05 -15.92 -28.38
C GLU A 248 -1.87 -15.79 -29.35
N SER A 249 -2.15 -15.42 -30.60
CA SER A 249 -1.15 -15.42 -31.68
C SER A 249 -0.10 -14.30 -31.56
N LEU A 250 -0.43 -13.23 -30.83
CA LEU A 250 0.40 -12.02 -30.69
C LEU A 250 1.15 -11.95 -29.36
N TYR A 251 0.84 -12.83 -28.41
CA TYR A 251 1.44 -12.79 -27.08
C TYR A 251 2.92 -13.20 -27.11
N ARG A 252 3.73 -12.41 -26.40
CA ARG A 252 5.12 -12.71 -26.04
C ARG A 252 5.46 -12.07 -24.70
N ALA A 253 6.30 -12.73 -23.91
CA ALA A 253 6.92 -12.12 -22.74
C ALA A 253 7.99 -11.11 -23.19
N TRP A 254 7.71 -9.82 -23.02
CA TRP A 254 8.65 -8.76 -23.42
C TRP A 254 9.63 -8.44 -22.31
N TYR A 255 10.91 -8.74 -22.56
CA TYR A 255 12.04 -8.43 -21.70
C TYR A 255 12.80 -7.26 -22.32
N PRO A 256 12.33 -6.00 -22.20
CA PRO A 256 12.82 -4.97 -23.07
C PRO A 256 14.13 -4.38 -22.53
N GLU A 257 14.97 -3.90 -23.43
CA GLU A 257 16.28 -3.33 -23.16
C GLU A 257 16.57 -2.17 -24.12
N GLN A 258 17.59 -1.36 -23.80
CA GLN A 258 18.06 -0.26 -24.66
C GLN A 258 16.96 0.77 -25.01
N GLY A 259 16.00 0.99 -24.10
CA GLY A 259 15.02 2.08 -24.22
C GLY A 259 15.68 3.46 -24.11
N GLY A 260 15.06 4.44 -24.76
CA GLY A 260 15.47 5.84 -24.65
C GLY A 260 14.99 6.51 -23.36
N ASN A 261 15.53 7.68 -23.06
CA ASN A 261 15.08 8.52 -21.94
C ASN A 261 13.74 9.19 -22.26
N LEU A 262 12.96 9.50 -21.22
CA LEU A 262 11.75 10.30 -21.32
C LEU A 262 11.91 11.56 -20.48
N ARG A 263 11.73 12.73 -21.12
CA ARG A 263 11.73 14.02 -20.45
C ARG A 263 10.39 14.72 -20.57
N ILE A 264 9.84 15.16 -19.43
CA ILE A 264 8.73 16.10 -19.37
C ILE A 264 9.21 17.41 -18.74
N THR A 265 8.86 18.53 -19.35
CA THR A 265 9.04 19.85 -18.74
C THR A 265 7.77 20.67 -18.92
N ALA A 266 7.12 21.06 -17.82
CA ALA A 266 5.98 21.96 -17.80
C ALA A 266 6.38 23.24 -17.06
N GLY A 267 6.24 24.41 -17.71
CA GLY A 267 6.47 25.69 -17.05
C GLY A 267 5.37 26.04 -16.04
N GLY A 268 4.14 25.55 -16.27
CA GLY A 268 3.00 25.60 -15.37
C GLY A 268 2.78 24.28 -14.62
N ASP A 269 1.52 23.84 -14.59
CA ASP A 269 1.08 22.65 -13.86
C ASP A 269 1.18 21.34 -14.67
N LEU A 270 1.27 20.21 -13.98
CA LEU A 270 1.30 18.86 -14.58
C LEU A 270 0.16 17.98 -14.04
N THR A 271 -0.81 17.60 -14.89
CA THR A 271 -1.92 16.71 -14.48
C THR A 271 -1.94 15.40 -15.27
N GLY A 272 -2.24 14.30 -14.57
CA GLY A 272 -2.44 12.96 -15.15
C GLY A 272 -3.91 12.61 -15.36
N ASN A 273 -4.17 11.35 -15.72
CA ASN A 273 -5.50 10.78 -15.74
C ASN A 273 -5.47 9.35 -15.19
N LEU A 274 -6.09 9.12 -14.04
CA LEU A 274 -6.24 7.79 -13.45
C LEU A 274 -7.72 7.45 -13.31
N VAL A 275 -7.99 6.16 -13.30
CA VAL A 275 -9.30 5.58 -13.02
C VAL A 275 -9.19 4.60 -11.86
N ALA A 276 -10.21 4.60 -11.01
CA ALA A 276 -10.33 3.70 -9.87
C ALA A 276 -10.82 2.30 -10.27
N SER A 277 -10.67 1.35 -9.35
CA SER A 277 -11.39 0.08 -9.42
C SER A 277 -12.89 0.29 -9.12
N LYS A 278 -13.76 -0.49 -9.76
CA LYS A 278 -15.22 -0.44 -9.58
C LYS A 278 -15.78 -1.87 -9.51
N THR A 279 -16.57 -2.15 -8.48
CA THR A 279 -17.09 -3.49 -8.17
C THR A 279 -18.62 -3.63 -8.20
N GLY A 280 -19.40 -2.62 -8.62
CA GLY A 280 -20.86 -2.77 -8.79
C GLY A 280 -21.61 -1.60 -9.43
N GLY A 281 -22.68 -1.92 -10.17
CA GLY A 281 -23.66 -1.04 -10.83
C GLY A 281 -24.54 -1.85 -11.80
N ALA A 282 -25.87 -1.72 -11.74
CA ALA A 282 -26.79 -2.53 -12.57
C ALA A 282 -26.77 -2.18 -14.08
N LEU A 283 -26.11 -1.08 -14.44
CA LEU A 283 -26.12 -0.50 -15.79
C LEU A 283 -24.72 -0.38 -16.43
N SER A 284 -23.64 -0.77 -15.75
CA SER A 284 -22.27 -0.54 -16.25
C SER A 284 -21.23 -1.53 -15.69
N ARG A 285 -20.30 -1.95 -16.56
CA ARG A 285 -19.32 -3.03 -16.33
C ARG A 285 -18.35 -2.73 -15.16
N PRO A 286 -17.84 -3.76 -14.44
CA PRO A 286 -16.73 -3.61 -13.50
C PRO A 286 -15.52 -2.92 -14.13
N GLN A 287 -14.73 -2.21 -13.32
CA GLN A 287 -13.49 -1.54 -13.74
C GLN A 287 -12.32 -1.92 -12.83
N VAL A 288 -11.08 -1.96 -13.36
CA VAL A 288 -9.86 -2.05 -12.55
C VAL A 288 -9.08 -0.76 -12.60
N ALA A 289 -8.38 -0.48 -11.51
CA ALA A 289 -7.51 0.69 -11.43
C ALA A 289 -6.45 0.70 -12.53
N SER A 290 -6.32 1.84 -13.23
CA SER A 290 -5.34 1.98 -14.32
C SER A 290 -3.89 2.02 -13.81
N ALA A 291 -3.67 2.52 -12.59
CA ALA A 291 -2.37 2.56 -11.95
C ALA A 291 -1.89 1.21 -11.39
N ALA A 292 -2.71 0.15 -11.45
CA ALA A 292 -2.33 -1.15 -10.91
C ALA A 292 -1.16 -1.77 -11.70
N LEU A 293 -0.06 -2.11 -11.02
CA LEU A 293 1.14 -2.64 -11.67
C LEU A 293 0.87 -3.98 -12.38
N GLY A 294 -0.01 -4.81 -11.82
CA GLY A 294 -0.38 -6.10 -12.41
C GLY A 294 -1.06 -6.03 -13.78
N ASN A 295 -1.42 -4.83 -14.25
CA ASN A 295 -1.89 -4.60 -15.62
C ASN A 295 -0.76 -4.81 -16.65
N TRP A 296 0.47 -4.49 -16.29
CA TRP A 296 1.61 -4.47 -17.21
C TRP A 296 2.87 -5.19 -16.71
N LEU A 297 3.00 -5.48 -15.40
CA LEU A 297 4.13 -6.24 -14.86
C LEU A 297 3.66 -7.67 -14.54
N TRP A 298 4.07 -8.63 -15.38
CA TRP A 298 3.67 -10.03 -15.26
C TRP A 298 4.86 -10.90 -14.87
N ARG A 299 4.57 -12.05 -14.28
CA ARG A 299 5.58 -12.97 -13.75
C ARG A 299 5.19 -14.44 -13.85
N GLN A 300 6.21 -15.29 -13.79
CA GLN A 300 6.12 -16.74 -13.73
C GLN A 300 7.15 -17.32 -12.75
N GLY A 301 6.98 -18.59 -12.38
CA GLY A 301 8.01 -19.39 -11.71
C GLY A 301 7.42 -20.61 -11.00
N GLN A 302 7.95 -21.80 -11.29
CA GLN A 302 7.58 -23.04 -10.60
C GLN A 302 8.78 -23.99 -10.57
N THR A 303 9.47 -24.05 -9.43
CA THR A 303 10.66 -24.90 -9.28
C THR A 303 10.37 -26.38 -9.52
N SER A 304 9.22 -26.91 -9.09
CA SER A 304 8.87 -28.33 -9.26
C SER A 304 8.59 -28.74 -10.70
N ALA A 305 8.32 -27.78 -11.59
CA ALA A 305 8.08 -28.00 -13.01
C ALA A 305 9.28 -27.64 -13.89
N ASP A 306 10.42 -27.28 -13.27
CA ASP A 306 11.60 -26.73 -13.95
C ASP A 306 11.27 -25.44 -14.76
N THR A 307 10.27 -24.68 -14.29
CA THR A 307 9.90 -23.37 -14.83
C THR A 307 10.69 -22.30 -14.09
N PRO A 308 11.70 -21.66 -14.72
CA PRO A 308 12.49 -20.62 -14.08
C PRO A 308 11.64 -19.38 -13.82
N ALA A 309 12.00 -18.64 -12.77
CA ALA A 309 11.35 -17.39 -12.45
C ALA A 309 11.67 -16.32 -13.50
N ALA A 310 10.65 -15.54 -13.87
CA ALA A 310 10.80 -14.40 -14.75
C ALA A 310 9.75 -13.35 -14.45
N TRP A 311 10.06 -12.09 -14.79
CA TRP A 311 9.09 -11.00 -14.86
C TRP A 311 9.35 -10.09 -16.05
N TRP A 312 8.28 -9.59 -16.66
CA TRP A 312 8.33 -8.93 -17.96
C TRP A 312 7.22 -7.90 -18.13
N VAL A 313 7.32 -7.11 -19.20
CA VAL A 313 6.37 -6.03 -19.51
C VAL A 313 5.28 -6.55 -20.45
N ASN A 314 4.02 -6.33 -20.10
CA ASN A 314 2.88 -6.38 -21.00
C ASN A 314 2.54 -4.95 -21.45
N PHE A 315 2.83 -4.63 -22.71
CA PHE A 315 2.53 -3.32 -23.28
C PHE A 315 1.02 -3.09 -23.52
N GLY A 316 0.24 -4.15 -23.66
CA GLY A 316 -1.18 -4.08 -23.99
C GLY A 316 -1.69 -5.39 -24.59
N THR A 317 -2.68 -6.02 -23.96
CA THR A 317 -3.38 -7.20 -24.49
C THR A 317 -4.72 -7.40 -23.81
N PHE A 318 -5.60 -8.23 -24.38
CA PHE A 318 -6.83 -8.63 -23.72
C PHE A 318 -6.58 -9.73 -22.69
N ALA A 319 -7.19 -9.63 -21.52
CA ALA A 319 -7.04 -10.60 -20.44
C ALA A 319 -8.34 -10.79 -19.65
N GLN A 320 -8.41 -11.87 -18.91
CA GLN A 320 -9.46 -12.12 -17.92
C GLN A 320 -8.92 -11.97 -16.51
N GLN A 321 -9.80 -11.63 -15.57
CA GLN A 321 -9.43 -11.70 -14.17
C GLN A 321 -9.28 -13.17 -13.74
N PRO A 322 -8.23 -13.50 -12.98
CA PRO A 322 -8.14 -14.72 -12.19
C PRO A 322 -9.48 -15.10 -11.54
N GLN A 323 -9.95 -16.33 -11.75
CA GLN A 323 -11.13 -16.91 -11.07
C GLN A 323 -12.47 -16.15 -11.22
N ALA A 324 -12.57 -15.13 -12.06
CA ALA A 324 -13.83 -14.44 -12.31
C ALA A 324 -14.78 -15.28 -13.19
N SER A 325 -16.09 -15.07 -13.04
CA SER A 325 -17.06 -15.60 -13.99
C SER A 325 -16.77 -15.04 -15.39
N VAL A 326 -16.98 -15.86 -16.43
CA VAL A 326 -16.73 -15.46 -17.82
C VAL A 326 -17.56 -14.20 -18.15
N ALA A 327 -16.85 -13.11 -18.42
CA ALA A 327 -17.38 -11.82 -18.83
C ALA A 327 -16.60 -11.29 -20.05
N GLU A 328 -16.98 -10.15 -20.62
CA GLU A 328 -16.19 -9.51 -21.68
C GLU A 328 -14.74 -9.23 -21.21
N PRO A 329 -13.73 -9.45 -22.07
CA PRO A 329 -12.33 -9.36 -21.68
C PRO A 329 -11.88 -7.92 -21.40
N TRP A 330 -10.82 -7.79 -20.61
CA TRP A 330 -10.21 -6.53 -20.20
C TRP A 330 -9.04 -6.19 -21.09
N LEU A 331 -8.97 -4.96 -21.62
CA LEU A 331 -7.72 -4.45 -22.19
C LEU A 331 -6.80 -4.03 -21.04
N VAL A 332 -5.72 -4.76 -20.83
CA VAL A 332 -4.72 -4.49 -19.78
C VAL A 332 -3.38 -4.17 -20.39
N GLY A 333 -2.71 -3.16 -19.84
CA GLY A 333 -1.39 -2.72 -20.28
C GLY A 333 -0.95 -1.50 -19.49
N PHE A 334 0.11 -0.84 -19.97
CA PHE A 334 0.66 0.33 -19.31
C PHE A 334 -0.10 1.60 -19.66
N THR A 335 -0.57 2.32 -18.64
CA THR A 335 -1.05 3.70 -18.72
C THR A 335 -0.30 4.56 -17.71
N GLY A 336 0.07 5.78 -18.07
CA GLY A 336 0.95 6.64 -17.30
C GLY A 336 2.08 7.17 -18.16
N ILE A 337 3.15 7.62 -17.53
CA ILE A 337 4.36 8.15 -18.18
C ILE A 337 5.55 7.32 -17.74
N GLY A 338 6.38 6.83 -18.66
CA GLY A 338 7.53 6.04 -18.23
C GLY A 338 8.55 5.58 -19.26
N THR A 339 9.60 4.91 -18.78
CA THR A 339 10.61 4.24 -19.59
C THR A 339 10.54 2.74 -19.33
N LEU A 340 9.86 2.00 -20.20
CA LEU A 340 9.57 0.57 -19.97
C LEU A 340 10.66 -0.37 -20.49
N GLY A 341 11.49 0.08 -21.44
CA GLY A 341 12.62 -0.68 -21.97
C GLY A 341 13.99 -0.25 -21.47
N GLY A 342 14.03 0.62 -20.47
CA GLY A 342 15.25 1.27 -19.98
C GLY A 342 15.33 2.74 -20.36
N GLY A 343 16.18 3.48 -19.64
CA GLY A 343 16.34 4.93 -19.78
C GLY A 343 15.77 5.69 -18.58
N ASN A 344 16.22 6.92 -18.39
CA ASN A 344 15.81 7.78 -17.29
C ASN A 344 14.45 8.44 -17.57
N LEU A 345 13.68 8.66 -16.51
CA LEU A 345 12.48 9.49 -16.53
C LEU A 345 12.74 10.79 -15.77
N ASP A 346 12.86 11.91 -16.50
CA ASP A 346 13.10 13.23 -15.93
C ASP A 346 11.85 14.12 -16.08
N VAL A 347 11.23 14.50 -14.97
CA VAL A 347 10.01 15.31 -14.93
C VAL A 347 10.27 16.59 -14.14
N GLY A 348 10.17 17.74 -14.82
CA GLY A 348 10.27 19.07 -14.22
C GLY A 348 8.97 19.86 -14.35
N VAL A 349 8.48 20.42 -13.24
CA VAL A 349 7.22 21.17 -13.17
C VAL A 349 7.44 22.50 -12.45
N GLY A 350 7.14 23.62 -13.12
CA GLY A 350 7.26 24.97 -12.57
C GLY A 350 6.11 25.36 -11.63
N GLY A 351 4.94 24.74 -11.78
CA GLY A 351 3.78 24.85 -10.89
C GLY A 351 3.63 23.65 -9.96
N SER A 352 2.39 23.22 -9.77
CA SER A 352 1.99 22.04 -8.99
C SER A 352 1.68 20.84 -9.89
N ALA A 353 1.63 19.64 -9.30
CA ALA A 353 1.45 18.41 -10.04
C ALA A 353 0.43 17.46 -9.40
N GLY A 354 -0.26 16.66 -10.22
CA GLY A 354 -1.20 15.64 -9.76
C GLY A 354 -2.60 16.18 -9.46
N LEU A 355 -3.13 15.90 -8.27
CA LEU A 355 -4.47 16.28 -7.83
C LEU A 355 -4.59 17.78 -7.56
N LEU A 356 -4.97 18.55 -8.59
CA LEU A 356 -5.15 20.01 -8.51
C LEU A 356 -6.63 20.41 -8.46
N GLN A 357 -7.50 19.60 -9.05
CA GLN A 357 -8.94 19.82 -9.10
C GLN A 357 -9.68 18.56 -8.66
N ALA A 358 -10.84 18.77 -8.03
CA ALA A 358 -11.75 17.68 -7.72
C ALA A 358 -12.30 17.13 -9.04
N SER A 359 -11.99 15.88 -9.34
CA SER A 359 -12.57 15.16 -10.46
C SER A 359 -13.60 14.16 -9.92
N ASN A 360 -14.85 14.39 -10.29
CA ASN A 360 -16.06 13.60 -10.01
C ASN A 360 -16.67 13.76 -8.59
N THR A 361 -17.99 13.87 -8.58
CA THR A 361 -18.88 13.85 -7.41
C THR A 361 -18.93 12.45 -6.81
N ALA A 362 -18.87 12.34 -5.48
CA ALA A 362 -19.15 11.10 -4.77
C ALA A 362 -20.49 10.50 -5.25
N GLY A 363 -20.49 9.25 -5.72
CA GLY A 363 -21.69 8.56 -6.22
C GLY A 363 -21.82 8.44 -7.74
N VAL A 364 -20.82 8.89 -8.53
CA VAL A 364 -20.76 8.57 -9.98
C VAL A 364 -20.11 7.19 -10.18
N GLU A 365 -20.65 6.39 -11.09
CA GLU A 365 -20.27 4.99 -11.35
C GLU A 365 -18.82 4.76 -11.85
N ALA A 366 -18.01 5.79 -12.11
CA ALA A 366 -16.59 5.65 -12.47
C ALA A 366 -15.76 6.83 -11.93
N GLU A 367 -14.95 6.58 -10.89
CA GLU A 367 -14.10 7.62 -10.28
C GLU A 367 -12.81 7.83 -11.08
N ARG A 368 -12.43 9.09 -11.26
CA ARG A 368 -11.23 9.52 -12.00
C ARG A 368 -10.43 10.50 -11.20
N SER A 369 -9.14 10.61 -11.48
CA SER A 369 -8.26 11.59 -10.83
C SER A 369 -7.19 12.16 -11.75
N GLN A 370 -6.67 13.32 -11.37
CA GLN A 370 -5.50 13.95 -12.00
C GLN A 370 -4.17 13.38 -11.49
N GLY A 371 -4.20 12.30 -10.69
CA GLY A 371 -3.01 11.69 -10.10
C GLY A 371 -1.99 11.25 -11.17
N LEU A 372 -0.72 11.20 -10.79
CA LEU A 372 0.36 10.84 -11.71
C LEU A 372 0.74 9.37 -11.53
N ASN A 373 0.87 8.63 -12.63
CA ASN A 373 1.52 7.31 -12.67
C ASN A 373 2.83 7.43 -13.45
N LEU A 374 3.95 7.47 -12.72
CA LEU A 374 5.30 7.66 -13.28
C LEU A 374 6.13 6.40 -13.08
N VAL A 375 6.73 5.87 -14.15
CA VAL A 375 7.31 4.53 -14.14
C VAL A 375 8.67 4.47 -14.81
N VAL A 376 9.63 3.87 -14.13
CA VAL A 376 10.82 3.28 -14.75
C VAL A 376 10.70 1.76 -14.63
N GLY A 377 10.52 1.12 -15.78
CA GLY A 377 10.31 -0.31 -15.91
C GLY A 377 11.62 -1.09 -15.89
N GLY A 378 11.50 -2.41 -15.76
CA GLY A 378 12.61 -3.34 -15.74
C GLY A 378 12.09 -4.78 -15.79
N SER A 379 12.87 -5.67 -16.38
CA SER A 379 12.53 -7.08 -16.53
C SER A 379 13.64 -7.97 -15.96
N GLY A 380 13.32 -9.24 -15.68
CA GLY A 380 14.30 -10.17 -15.14
C GLY A 380 13.98 -11.62 -15.39
N ARG A 381 15.03 -12.44 -15.48
CA ARG A 381 15.01 -13.88 -15.78
C ARG A 381 16.09 -14.60 -14.98
N ILE A 382 15.77 -15.77 -14.44
CA ILE A 382 16.77 -16.65 -13.82
C ILE A 382 17.33 -17.59 -14.88
N ALA A 383 18.62 -17.41 -15.21
CA ALA A 383 19.32 -18.30 -16.14
C ALA A 383 19.52 -19.70 -15.54
N GLU A 384 19.89 -20.66 -16.38
CA GLU A 384 20.09 -22.07 -15.98
C GLU A 384 21.15 -22.26 -14.87
N ASP A 385 22.15 -21.38 -14.81
CA ASP A 385 23.17 -21.33 -13.75
C ASP A 385 22.66 -20.73 -12.42
N GLY A 386 21.37 -20.36 -12.34
CA GLY A 386 20.75 -19.70 -11.18
C GLY A 386 21.00 -18.20 -11.11
N ARG A 387 21.72 -17.60 -12.08
CA ARG A 387 22.03 -16.18 -12.09
C ARG A 387 20.84 -15.35 -12.54
N LEU A 388 20.61 -14.22 -11.86
CA LEU A 388 19.62 -13.24 -12.27
C LEU A 388 20.14 -12.36 -13.43
N VAL A 389 19.48 -12.44 -14.58
CA VAL A 389 19.67 -11.56 -15.74
C VAL A 389 18.58 -10.50 -15.73
N GLN A 390 18.94 -9.22 -15.67
CA GLN A 390 17.99 -8.10 -15.68
C GLN A 390 18.24 -7.15 -16.84
N THR A 391 17.17 -6.58 -17.36
CA THR A 391 17.19 -5.58 -18.44
C THR A 391 16.26 -4.41 -18.11
N GLY A 392 16.44 -3.30 -18.81
CA GLY A 392 15.75 -2.04 -18.51
C GLY A 392 16.34 -1.34 -17.28
N GLY A 393 15.51 -0.58 -16.57
CA GLY A 393 15.92 0.28 -15.46
C GLY A 393 16.37 1.69 -15.88
N GLY A 394 16.67 2.51 -14.88
CA GLY A 394 17.04 3.92 -15.03
C GLY A 394 16.65 4.73 -13.79
N ASP A 395 17.00 6.00 -13.80
CA ASP A 395 16.65 6.90 -12.69
C ASP A 395 15.32 7.61 -12.99
N LEU A 396 14.48 7.74 -11.96
CA LEU A 396 13.27 8.56 -11.97
C LEU A 396 13.56 9.82 -11.16
N ASN A 397 13.61 10.97 -11.82
CA ASN A 397 13.78 12.28 -11.17
C ASN A 397 12.52 13.12 -11.36
N LEU A 398 11.81 13.39 -10.26
CA LEU A 398 10.64 14.27 -10.24
C LEU A 398 10.94 15.54 -9.45
N ARG A 399 10.88 16.69 -10.11
CA ARG A 399 11.09 18.01 -9.51
C ARG A 399 9.87 18.88 -9.73
N VAL A 400 9.20 19.27 -8.65
CA VAL A 400 7.98 20.09 -8.67
C VAL A 400 8.21 21.32 -7.81
N ALA A 401 8.13 22.52 -8.38
CA ALA A 401 8.34 23.74 -7.61
C ALA A 401 7.21 23.97 -6.58
N GLY A 402 5.95 23.71 -6.98
CA GLY A 402 4.77 23.70 -6.13
C GLY A 402 4.58 22.39 -5.36
N GLY A 403 3.34 22.03 -5.07
CA GLY A 403 3.01 20.77 -4.39
C GLY A 403 2.70 19.63 -5.35
N ILE A 404 2.95 18.39 -4.94
CA ILE A 404 2.37 17.19 -5.53
C ILE A 404 1.08 16.90 -4.76
N ASN A 405 -0.04 16.81 -5.45
CA ASN A 405 -1.38 16.65 -4.86
C ASN A 405 -1.72 17.68 -3.76
N PRO A 406 -1.57 19.01 -3.98
CA PRO A 406 -1.76 20.02 -2.94
C PRO A 406 -3.23 20.43 -2.67
N ALA A 407 -4.19 20.10 -3.54
CA ALA A 407 -5.52 20.71 -3.50
C ALA A 407 -6.49 19.97 -2.55
N SER A 408 -6.66 20.49 -1.32
CA SER A 408 -7.48 19.84 -0.26
C SER A 408 -8.89 19.42 -0.68
N ALA A 409 -9.64 20.25 -1.42
CA ALA A 409 -10.97 19.89 -1.92
C ALA A 409 -10.94 18.72 -2.91
N ALA A 410 -9.91 18.64 -3.76
CA ALA A 410 -9.69 17.51 -4.66
C ALA A 410 -9.34 16.24 -3.87
N LEU A 411 -8.52 16.40 -2.83
CA LEU A 411 -8.09 15.30 -1.99
C LEU A 411 -9.25 14.66 -1.21
N GLU A 412 -10.19 15.44 -0.69
CA GLU A 412 -11.35 14.89 0.03
C GLU A 412 -12.19 13.95 -0.86
N MET A 413 -12.34 14.28 -2.15
CA MET A 413 -13.04 13.43 -3.11
C MET A 413 -12.20 12.19 -3.48
N ALA A 414 -10.89 12.36 -3.71
CA ALA A 414 -10.00 11.26 -4.09
C ALA A 414 -9.68 10.29 -2.94
N ARG A 415 -9.77 10.74 -1.68
CA ARG A 415 -9.48 9.95 -0.47
C ARG A 415 -10.30 8.65 -0.39
N VAL A 416 -11.45 8.61 -1.07
CA VAL A 416 -12.33 7.43 -1.09
C VAL A 416 -11.67 6.22 -1.76
N THR A 417 -10.74 6.42 -2.71
CA THR A 417 -10.10 5.31 -3.44
C THR A 417 -8.58 5.45 -3.51
N PRO A 418 -7.80 4.49 -2.96
CA PRO A 418 -6.35 4.63 -2.87
C PRO A 418 -5.63 4.68 -4.23
N ASP A 419 -6.19 4.03 -5.25
CA ASP A 419 -5.59 3.94 -6.59
C ASP A 419 -5.56 5.31 -7.34
N LEU A 420 -6.23 6.34 -6.81
CA LEU A 420 -6.33 7.67 -7.41
C LEU A 420 -5.27 8.67 -6.93
N GLY A 421 -4.50 8.35 -5.89
CA GLY A 421 -3.48 9.25 -5.33
C GLY A 421 -2.23 9.43 -6.20
N GLY A 422 -2.03 8.55 -7.18
CA GLY A 422 -0.83 8.48 -7.99
C GLY A 422 0.17 7.42 -7.51
N THR A 423 1.01 6.96 -8.42
CA THR A 423 1.99 5.89 -8.19
C THR A 423 3.33 6.26 -8.82
N LEU A 424 4.42 6.08 -8.06
CA LEU A 424 5.77 6.18 -8.55
C LEU A 424 6.43 4.79 -8.52
N VAL A 425 6.81 4.29 -9.69
CA VAL A 425 7.42 2.96 -9.86
C VAL A 425 8.84 3.13 -10.33
N ASN A 426 9.79 2.49 -9.66
CA ASN A 426 11.13 2.30 -10.20
C ASN A 426 11.60 0.88 -9.88
N LEU A 427 11.58 0.02 -10.89
CA LEU A 427 11.98 -1.38 -10.71
C LEU A 427 13.50 -1.53 -10.56
N ARG A 428 14.29 -0.55 -11.02
CA ARG A 428 15.75 -0.52 -10.98
C ARG A 428 16.33 0.86 -11.23
N GLY A 429 17.17 1.34 -10.31
CA GLY A 429 17.86 2.63 -10.37
C GLY A 429 17.65 3.45 -9.10
N ALA A 430 17.58 4.77 -9.22
CA ALA A 430 17.21 5.67 -8.14
C ALA A 430 15.88 6.37 -8.42
N LEU A 431 15.04 6.54 -7.40
CA LEU A 431 13.81 7.33 -7.45
C LEU A 431 14.01 8.55 -6.55
N ASN A 432 14.12 9.73 -7.15
CA ASN A 432 14.31 11.00 -6.46
C ASN A 432 13.11 11.93 -6.68
N VAL A 433 12.49 12.39 -5.59
CA VAL A 433 11.44 13.41 -5.63
C VAL A 433 11.88 14.63 -4.85
N GLN A 434 11.71 15.81 -5.44
CA GLN A 434 11.87 17.10 -4.80
C GLN A 434 10.62 17.95 -5.05
N ALA A 435 9.94 18.36 -3.98
CA ALA A 435 8.68 19.12 -4.09
C ALA A 435 8.56 20.25 -3.06
N GLY A 436 7.69 21.23 -3.35
CA GLY A 436 7.19 22.17 -2.34
C GLY A 436 6.48 21.44 -1.20
N SER A 437 5.60 20.50 -1.52
CA SER A 437 4.97 19.54 -0.60
C SER A 437 4.58 18.27 -1.35
N VAL A 438 4.34 17.17 -0.63
CA VAL A 438 3.75 15.95 -1.16
C VAL A 438 2.52 15.63 -0.32
N GLY A 439 1.33 15.82 -0.90
CA GLY A 439 0.08 15.77 -0.14
C GLY A 439 -0.04 16.90 0.88
N VAL A 440 -0.94 16.70 1.84
CA VAL A 440 -1.27 17.66 2.90
C VAL A 440 -1.45 16.91 4.23
N VAL A 441 -0.86 17.43 5.31
CA VAL A 441 -1.10 16.99 6.69
C VAL A 441 -1.93 18.04 7.41
N ARG A 442 -3.26 17.91 7.32
CA ARG A 442 -4.20 18.87 7.92
C ARG A 442 -4.35 18.60 9.41
N GLN A 443 -3.69 19.39 10.24
CA GLN A 443 -3.80 19.31 11.70
C GLN A 443 -5.23 19.55 12.20
N VAL A 444 -5.65 18.72 13.15
CA VAL A 444 -6.95 18.80 13.82
C VAL A 444 -6.73 19.31 15.25
N TYR A 445 -7.57 20.25 15.67
CA TYR A 445 -7.49 20.91 16.97
C TYR A 445 -8.80 20.74 17.75
N GLY A 446 -8.70 20.61 19.06
CA GLY A 446 -9.86 20.58 19.93
C GLY A 446 -9.58 19.99 21.31
N SER A 447 -10.50 20.21 22.25
CA SER A 447 -10.37 19.81 23.65
C SER A 447 -11.14 18.53 24.00
N SER A 448 -11.40 17.65 23.02
CA SER A 448 -12.11 16.39 23.21
C SER A 448 -11.33 15.21 22.63
N PHE A 449 -11.65 14.01 23.09
CA PHE A 449 -11.01 12.76 22.64
C PHE A 449 -11.08 12.57 21.11
N ALA A 450 -12.16 12.98 20.46
CA ALA A 450 -12.34 12.81 19.01
C ALA A 450 -11.30 13.57 18.16
N PHE A 451 -10.76 14.66 18.71
CA PHE A 451 -9.83 15.57 18.05
C PHE A 451 -8.37 15.34 18.42
N ASN A 452 -8.07 14.34 19.25
CA ASN A 452 -6.73 14.07 19.76
C ASN A 452 -6.29 12.65 19.43
N ASP A 453 -4.99 12.38 19.58
CA ASP A 453 -4.40 11.04 19.50
C ASP A 453 -5.19 10.08 20.41
N SER A 454 -5.56 8.92 19.90
CA SER A 454 -6.35 7.92 20.64
C SER A 454 -5.63 7.36 21.87
N SER A 455 -4.32 7.59 21.97
CA SER A 455 -3.45 7.21 23.08
C SER A 455 -3.09 8.39 23.99
N GLU A 456 -3.58 9.61 23.74
CA GLU A 456 -3.35 10.73 24.65
C GLU A 456 -4.14 10.53 25.96
N SER A 457 -3.43 10.56 27.08
CA SER A 457 -3.99 10.35 28.42
C SER A 457 -3.86 11.58 29.33
N ARG A 458 -3.22 12.64 28.85
CA ARG A 458 -3.12 13.92 29.55
C ARG A 458 -4.31 14.81 29.19
N ALA A 459 -4.39 15.98 29.82
CA ALA A 459 -5.39 16.98 29.47
C ALA A 459 -5.17 17.45 28.01
N TYR A 460 -6.26 17.51 27.24
CA TYR A 460 -6.22 17.97 25.86
C TYR A 460 -5.97 19.48 25.80
N ASP A 461 -5.03 19.88 24.95
CA ASP A 461 -4.74 21.27 24.65
C ASP A 461 -5.42 21.65 23.33
N PRO A 462 -6.40 22.57 23.31
CA PRO A 462 -7.06 22.97 22.07
C PRO A 462 -6.14 23.69 21.08
N TYR A 463 -4.93 24.08 21.47
CA TYR A 463 -3.95 24.77 20.62
C TYR A 463 -2.81 23.86 20.13
N THR A 464 -2.74 22.62 20.62
CA THR A 464 -1.72 21.65 20.18
C THR A 464 -2.41 20.51 19.44
N SER A 465 -2.00 20.28 18.18
CA SER A 465 -2.57 19.20 17.38
C SER A 465 -1.81 17.89 17.58
N THR A 466 -2.48 16.91 18.19
CA THR A 466 -1.97 15.53 18.34
C THR A 466 -2.52 14.58 17.27
N LYS A 467 -3.30 15.12 16.33
CA LYS A 467 -3.98 14.35 15.29
C LYS A 467 -4.09 15.18 14.01
N ALA A 468 -3.90 14.57 12.86
CA ALA A 468 -4.00 15.22 11.57
C ALA A 468 -4.71 14.34 10.54
N ALA A 469 -5.22 14.95 9.49
CA ALA A 469 -5.65 14.27 8.28
C ALA A 469 -4.49 14.19 7.30
N ALA A 470 -4.01 12.99 7.01
CA ALA A 470 -3.06 12.78 5.93
C ALA A 470 -3.83 12.55 4.62
N LEU A 471 -3.60 13.42 3.64
CA LEU A 471 -4.31 13.44 2.37
C LEU A 471 -3.32 13.52 1.19
N GLY A 472 -3.69 12.95 0.04
CA GLY A 472 -2.91 13.11 -1.21
C GLY A 472 -1.59 12.35 -1.26
N GLY A 473 -1.40 11.35 -0.40
CA GLY A 473 -0.18 10.55 -0.37
C GLY A 473 0.08 9.76 -1.65
N LEU A 474 1.36 9.57 -1.98
CA LEU A 474 1.78 8.77 -3.14
C LEU A 474 1.93 7.28 -2.76
N THR A 475 1.61 6.40 -3.71
CA THR A 475 2.03 4.99 -3.64
C THR A 475 3.42 4.83 -4.29
N LEU A 476 4.33 4.15 -3.61
CA LEU A 476 5.70 3.91 -4.09
C LEU A 476 5.87 2.42 -4.40
N MET A 477 6.48 2.09 -5.54
CA MET A 477 6.70 0.71 -5.97
C MET A 477 8.15 0.49 -6.40
N PRO A 478 9.11 0.47 -5.46
CA PRO A 478 10.50 0.16 -5.76
C PRO A 478 10.70 -1.34 -5.99
N GLY A 479 11.49 -1.70 -7.00
CA GLY A 479 12.10 -3.02 -7.11
C GLY A 479 13.41 -3.06 -6.31
N ASP A 480 14.55 -3.07 -7.01
CA ASP A 480 15.87 -2.93 -6.36
C ASP A 480 16.32 -1.47 -6.19
N ALA A 481 15.44 -0.51 -6.49
CA ALA A 481 15.73 0.92 -6.45
C ALA A 481 15.78 1.51 -5.02
N ALA A 482 16.64 2.51 -4.84
CA ALA A 482 16.61 3.38 -3.66
C ALA A 482 15.63 4.54 -3.89
N VAL A 483 14.82 4.86 -2.89
CA VAL A 483 13.79 5.92 -2.97
C VAL A 483 14.15 7.04 -2.02
N ARG A 484 14.16 8.27 -2.53
CA ARG A 484 14.35 9.50 -1.75
C ARG A 484 13.26 10.51 -2.06
N LEU A 485 12.55 10.95 -1.03
CA LEU A 485 11.52 11.98 -1.10
C LEU A 485 11.93 13.18 -0.23
N ASP A 486 12.18 14.31 -0.86
CA ASP A 486 12.50 15.57 -0.17
C ASP A 486 11.38 16.60 -0.42
N SER A 487 10.80 17.15 0.65
CA SER A 487 9.81 18.23 0.58
C SER A 487 10.19 19.43 1.45
N ARG A 488 9.76 20.63 1.03
CA ARG A 488 9.89 21.85 1.84
C ARG A 488 8.82 21.93 2.92
N GLY A 489 7.59 21.57 2.60
CA GLY A 489 6.43 21.45 3.49
C GLY A 489 6.09 20.00 3.79
N ASP A 490 4.80 19.71 3.94
CA ASP A 490 4.31 18.38 4.32
C ASP A 490 4.72 17.27 3.33
N LEU A 491 4.83 16.05 3.85
CA LEU A 491 5.13 14.85 3.09
C LEU A 491 4.21 13.71 3.52
N VAL A 492 3.39 13.23 2.59
CA VAL A 492 2.48 12.10 2.80
C VAL A 492 2.83 10.98 1.84
N VAL A 493 3.05 9.79 2.38
CA VAL A 493 3.14 8.54 1.63
C VAL A 493 1.96 7.67 1.99
N GLN A 494 1.26 7.18 0.98
CA GLN A 494 0.15 6.29 1.17
C GLN A 494 0.64 4.91 1.61
N GLY A 495 1.60 4.36 0.88
CA GLY A 495 2.22 3.08 1.16
C GLY A 495 3.38 2.79 0.21
N VAL A 496 4.16 1.76 0.54
CA VAL A 496 5.18 1.18 -0.34
C VAL A 496 4.78 -0.25 -0.64
N GLY A 497 4.68 -0.60 -1.92
CA GLY A 497 4.33 -1.95 -2.37
C GLY A 497 5.51 -2.66 -3.02
N ASP A 498 5.45 -4.00 -3.02
CA ASP A 498 6.43 -4.87 -3.67
C ASP A 498 5.94 -5.24 -5.08
N PRO A 499 6.60 -4.80 -6.15
CA PRO A 499 6.12 -5.06 -7.51
C PRO A 499 6.00 -6.55 -7.86
N GLY A 500 6.77 -7.44 -7.21
CA GLY A 500 6.73 -8.88 -7.48
C GLY A 500 5.59 -9.62 -6.77
N ARG A 501 4.78 -8.91 -5.97
CA ARG A 501 3.74 -9.49 -5.11
C ARG A 501 2.35 -8.88 -5.33
N VAL A 502 2.17 -8.05 -6.36
CA VAL A 502 0.86 -7.48 -6.72
C VAL A 502 -0.01 -8.49 -7.48
N PRO A 503 -1.33 -8.49 -7.34
CA PRO A 503 -2.21 -9.33 -8.15
C PRO A 503 -2.08 -9.03 -9.65
N GLN A 504 -2.00 -10.06 -10.49
CA GLN A 504 -1.80 -9.93 -11.95
C GLN A 504 -2.99 -10.48 -12.75
N PHE A 505 -3.10 -10.06 -14.01
CA PHE A 505 -4.10 -10.56 -14.97
C PHE A 505 -3.64 -11.80 -15.76
N ASN A 506 -2.38 -12.17 -15.61
CA ASN A 506 -1.83 -13.33 -16.27
C ASN A 506 -1.66 -14.48 -15.27
N MET A 507 -2.46 -15.52 -15.43
CA MET A 507 -2.18 -16.82 -14.84
C MET A 507 -1.30 -17.62 -15.78
N THR A 508 -0.54 -18.57 -15.24
CA THR A 508 0.23 -19.54 -16.03
C THR A 508 -0.32 -20.94 -15.83
N GLY A 509 -0.08 -21.84 -16.77
CA GLY A 509 -0.21 -23.27 -16.50
C GLY A 509 0.77 -23.71 -15.41
N PHE A 510 0.48 -24.84 -14.76
CA PHE A 510 1.31 -25.39 -13.70
C PHE A 510 1.34 -26.92 -13.74
N LEU A 511 2.36 -27.52 -13.14
CA LEU A 511 2.45 -28.95 -12.88
C LEU A 511 1.89 -29.26 -11.48
N GLY A 512 0.86 -30.09 -11.39
CA GLY A 512 0.33 -30.57 -10.11
C GLY A 512 1.28 -31.55 -9.42
N ASP A 513 1.15 -31.71 -8.11
CA ASP A 513 1.92 -32.66 -7.29
C ASP A 513 1.66 -34.12 -7.70
N ASN A 514 0.54 -34.36 -8.40
CA ASN A 514 0.17 -35.63 -9.02
C ASN A 514 0.84 -35.86 -10.41
N GLY A 515 1.68 -34.95 -10.88
CA GLY A 515 2.31 -34.99 -12.19
C GLY A 515 1.41 -34.55 -13.36
N VAL A 516 0.16 -34.14 -13.11
CA VAL A 516 -0.77 -33.68 -14.14
C VAL A 516 -0.46 -32.23 -14.50
N ARG A 517 -0.42 -31.91 -15.80
CA ARG A 517 -0.27 -30.54 -16.27
C ARG A 517 -1.63 -29.87 -16.39
N TYR A 518 -1.76 -28.72 -15.73
CA TYR A 518 -2.92 -27.84 -15.81
C TYR A 518 -2.59 -26.66 -16.70
N THR A 519 -3.54 -26.25 -17.54
CA THR A 519 -3.34 -25.23 -18.57
C THR A 519 -3.53 -23.80 -18.06
N GLY A 520 -3.96 -23.59 -16.82
CA GLY A 520 -4.15 -22.28 -16.19
C GLY A 520 -4.26 -22.39 -14.66
N GLN A 521 -4.73 -21.33 -13.98
CA GLN A 521 -4.94 -21.29 -12.52
C GLN A 521 -3.66 -21.46 -11.67
N GLY A 522 -2.47 -21.25 -12.25
CA GLY A 522 -1.22 -21.10 -11.52
C GLY A 522 -0.93 -19.64 -11.18
N ASN A 523 -0.59 -19.37 -9.93
CA ASN A 523 -0.10 -18.08 -9.47
C ASN A 523 1.30 -18.24 -8.84
N SER A 524 2.24 -17.39 -9.25
CA SER A 524 3.60 -17.35 -8.70
C SER A 524 3.95 -15.94 -8.24
N TRP A 525 4.76 -15.82 -7.20
CA TRP A 525 5.23 -14.53 -6.70
C TRP A 525 6.59 -14.64 -6.01
N PHE A 526 7.26 -13.50 -5.89
CA PHE A 526 8.53 -13.34 -5.20
C PHE A 526 8.77 -11.86 -4.96
N SER A 527 9.57 -11.51 -3.95
CA SER A 527 9.94 -10.13 -3.71
C SER A 527 10.93 -9.63 -4.76
N LEU A 528 10.72 -8.42 -5.27
CA LEU A 528 11.74 -7.72 -6.08
C LEU A 528 12.68 -6.84 -5.25
N TRP A 529 12.44 -6.74 -3.94
CA TRP A 529 13.33 -6.00 -3.05
C TRP A 529 14.64 -6.75 -2.82
N ARG A 530 15.70 -5.98 -2.60
CA ARG A 530 17.01 -6.46 -2.18
C ARG A 530 17.34 -5.92 -0.80
N GLU A 531 18.42 -6.43 -0.21
CA GLU A 531 18.98 -5.91 1.06
C GLU A 531 19.40 -4.43 1.02
N THR A 532 19.43 -3.83 -0.18
CA THR A 532 19.76 -2.43 -0.41
C THR A 532 18.54 -1.57 -0.75
N THR A 533 17.36 -2.16 -0.97
CA THR A 533 16.15 -1.38 -1.26
C THR A 533 15.77 -0.60 0.00
N ALA A 534 15.67 0.73 -0.14
CA ALA A 534 15.49 1.66 0.96
C ALA A 534 14.52 2.78 0.57
N VAL A 535 13.83 3.33 1.59
CA VAL A 535 12.97 4.51 1.45
C VAL A 535 13.40 5.56 2.46
N ASP A 536 13.86 6.70 1.95
CA ASP A 536 14.26 7.87 2.71
C ASP A 536 13.26 9.02 2.47
N MET A 537 12.74 9.61 3.54
CA MET A 537 11.76 10.70 3.52
C MET A 537 12.25 11.86 4.38
N LEU A 538 12.24 13.08 3.83
CA LEU A 538 12.65 14.30 4.50
C LEU A 538 11.66 15.44 4.21
N ALA A 539 10.93 15.88 5.23
CA ALA A 539 10.27 17.18 5.22
C ALA A 539 11.11 18.19 6.00
N LEU A 540 11.49 19.29 5.35
CA LEU A 540 12.33 20.32 5.97
C LEU A 540 11.53 21.20 6.95
N GLY A 541 10.34 21.63 6.55
CA GLY A 541 9.51 22.56 7.32
C GLY A 541 8.09 22.08 7.62
N GLY A 542 7.68 20.92 7.11
CA GLY A 542 6.34 20.36 7.32
C GLY A 542 6.34 19.09 8.18
N ASN A 543 5.15 18.53 8.30
CA ASN A 543 4.91 17.26 8.98
C ASN A 543 5.10 16.09 8.01
N VAL A 544 5.38 14.89 8.55
CA VAL A 544 5.46 13.68 7.72
C VAL A 544 4.46 12.63 8.19
N THR A 545 3.73 12.08 7.23
CA THR A 545 2.98 10.84 7.39
C THR A 545 3.61 9.76 6.53
N PRO A 546 4.37 8.82 7.13
CA PRO A 546 5.08 7.79 6.37
C PRO A 546 4.13 6.73 5.78
N VAL A 547 2.89 6.66 6.25
CA VAL A 547 1.89 5.70 5.81
C VAL A 547 0.48 6.25 6.08
N SER A 548 -0.38 6.27 5.05
CA SER A 548 -1.75 6.84 5.13
C SER A 548 -2.80 6.06 4.33
N PHE A 549 -2.58 4.75 4.08
CA PHE A 549 -3.50 3.93 3.29
C PHE A 549 -4.78 3.52 4.06
N ASP A 550 -5.81 3.17 3.30
CA ASP A 550 -7.05 2.59 3.85
C ASP A 550 -6.90 1.08 4.01
N GLU A 551 -6.85 0.61 5.25
CA GLU A 551 -6.72 -0.81 5.60
C GLU A 551 -7.96 -1.64 5.29
N LEU A 552 -9.14 -1.01 5.25
CA LEU A 552 -10.40 -1.68 4.95
C LEU A 552 -10.63 -1.82 3.45
N ARG A 553 -9.94 -0.99 2.66
CA ARG A 553 -10.04 -0.96 1.19
C ARG A 553 -8.64 -0.80 0.58
N PRO A 554 -7.73 -1.77 0.77
CA PRO A 554 -6.38 -1.66 0.22
C PRO A 554 -6.43 -1.59 -1.31
N GLY A 555 -5.61 -0.71 -1.88
CA GLY A 555 -5.42 -0.64 -3.34
C GLY A 555 -4.67 -1.87 -3.86
N ARG A 556 -4.78 -2.14 -5.16
CA ARG A 556 -4.16 -3.35 -5.77
C ARG A 556 -2.62 -3.34 -5.70
N ASN A 557 -2.03 -2.16 -5.56
CA ASN A 557 -0.58 -1.98 -5.40
C ASN A 557 -0.10 -2.12 -3.94
N LEU A 558 -1.00 -2.05 -2.97
CA LEU A 558 -0.70 -2.14 -1.53
C LEU A 558 -1.48 -3.30 -0.87
N PRO A 559 -1.40 -4.54 -1.39
CA PRO A 559 -2.16 -5.63 -0.83
C PRO A 559 -1.69 -5.95 0.60
N LEU A 560 -2.65 -6.22 1.49
CA LEU A 560 -2.39 -6.61 2.86
C LEU A 560 -2.47 -8.12 2.99
N TYR A 561 -1.35 -8.74 3.39
CA TYR A 561 -1.29 -10.17 3.63
C TYR A 561 -1.03 -10.43 5.10
N GLY A 562 -2.01 -11.09 5.75
CA GLY A 562 -2.03 -11.38 7.18
C GLY A 562 -1.82 -10.16 8.06
N GLY A 563 -2.44 -9.03 7.69
CA GLY A 563 -2.50 -7.85 8.53
C GLY A 563 -1.30 -6.90 8.50
N ARG A 564 -0.31 -7.15 7.63
CA ARG A 564 0.92 -6.33 7.57
C ARG A 564 1.04 -5.64 6.23
N LEU A 565 1.36 -4.34 6.28
CA LEU A 565 1.96 -3.64 5.16
C LEU A 565 3.48 -3.78 5.29
N PHE A 566 4.12 -4.44 4.34
CA PHE A 566 5.56 -4.56 4.33
C PHE A 566 6.19 -3.39 3.57
N TYR A 567 7.31 -2.90 4.08
CA TYR A 567 8.20 -1.95 3.42
C TYR A 567 9.53 -2.64 3.09
N PRO A 568 10.36 -2.06 2.21
CA PRO A 568 11.73 -2.52 1.99
C PRO A 568 12.57 -2.55 3.26
N THR A 569 13.79 -3.04 3.13
CA THR A 569 14.67 -3.33 4.28
C THR A 569 15.02 -2.11 5.12
N ALA A 570 15.02 -0.91 4.54
CA ALA A 570 15.27 0.33 5.27
C ALA A 570 14.14 1.36 5.07
N LEU A 571 13.74 1.99 6.17
CA LEU A 571 12.80 3.11 6.22
C LEU A 571 13.39 4.21 7.12
N ARG A 572 13.68 5.37 6.53
CA ARG A 572 14.15 6.56 7.26
C ARG A 572 13.22 7.72 7.01
N VAL A 573 12.70 8.31 8.08
CA VAL A 573 11.69 9.36 8.02
C VAL A 573 12.13 10.49 8.93
N THR A 574 12.25 11.69 8.37
CA THR A 574 12.65 12.89 9.11
C THR A 574 11.67 14.03 8.84
N ALA A 575 10.98 14.48 9.88
CA ALA A 575 10.27 15.76 9.91
C ALA A 575 11.18 16.76 10.65
N ALA A 576 12.04 17.49 9.93
CA ALA A 576 13.16 18.21 10.55
C ALA A 576 12.72 19.30 11.54
N ASN A 577 11.63 20.01 11.21
CA ASN A 577 11.03 21.05 12.05
C ASN A 577 9.53 20.81 12.30
N GLY A 578 9.07 19.57 12.12
CA GLY A 578 7.67 19.21 12.26
C GLY A 578 7.47 17.95 13.08
N SER A 579 6.23 17.46 13.07
CA SER A 579 5.81 16.25 13.76
C SER A 579 5.57 15.09 12.78
N LEU A 580 5.62 13.87 13.32
CA LEU A 580 5.19 12.66 12.62
C LEU A 580 3.76 12.31 13.04
N TYR A 581 2.89 12.06 12.06
CA TYR A 581 1.53 11.56 12.28
C TYR A 581 1.34 10.27 11.51
N TYR A 582 0.94 9.18 12.17
CA TYR A 582 0.58 7.92 11.51
C TYR A 582 -0.47 7.14 12.29
N GLY A 583 -1.03 6.10 11.66
CA GLY A 583 -2.10 5.31 12.24
C GLY A 583 -3.37 6.12 12.49
N GLY A 584 -4.01 5.90 13.64
CA GLY A 584 -5.20 6.65 14.05
C GLY A 584 -4.97 8.17 14.15
N SER A 585 -3.73 8.60 14.35
CA SER A 585 -3.36 10.01 14.45
C SER A 585 -3.15 10.70 13.10
N ALA A 586 -3.16 9.95 11.99
CA ALA A 586 -3.15 10.47 10.63
C ALA A 586 -4.51 10.39 9.92
N SER A 587 -5.58 10.06 10.65
CA SER A 587 -6.94 9.96 10.12
C SER A 587 -7.89 10.93 10.83
N GLU A 588 -8.77 11.61 10.07
CA GLU A 588 -9.84 12.44 10.65
C GLU A 588 -10.92 11.66 11.38
N ARG A 589 -11.19 10.43 10.94
CA ARG A 589 -12.19 9.58 11.59
C ARG A 589 -11.63 9.16 12.95
N GLY A 590 -12.45 9.15 13.99
CA GLY A 590 -12.10 8.62 15.31
C GLY A 590 -11.94 7.10 15.23
N ILE A 591 -10.84 6.62 14.66
CA ILE A 591 -10.57 5.19 14.54
C ILE A 591 -9.92 4.72 15.85
N ALA A 592 -10.38 3.57 16.35
CA ALA A 592 -9.67 2.78 17.35
C ALA A 592 -8.23 2.46 16.88
N THR A 593 -7.36 2.01 17.78
CA THR A 593 -6.03 1.52 17.39
C THR A 593 -6.14 0.47 16.29
N SER A 594 -5.42 0.66 15.17
CA SER A 594 -5.46 -0.27 14.03
C SER A 594 -5.08 -1.70 14.45
N ALA A 595 -5.73 -2.69 13.85
CA ALA A 595 -5.36 -4.10 13.99
C ALA A 595 -4.17 -4.50 13.09
N TYR A 596 -3.77 -3.60 12.18
CA TYR A 596 -2.71 -3.79 11.19
C TYR A 596 -1.40 -3.14 11.64
N SER A 597 -0.33 -3.43 10.92
CA SER A 597 1.03 -2.97 11.27
C SER A 597 1.88 -2.73 10.02
N LEU A 598 2.85 -1.83 10.13
CA LEU A 598 3.89 -1.64 9.13
C LEU A 598 5.18 -2.34 9.57
N MET A 599 5.78 -3.14 8.68
CA MET A 599 7.06 -3.81 8.96
C MET A 599 8.04 -3.66 7.82
N THR A 600 9.29 -3.30 8.13
CA THR A 600 10.38 -3.41 7.15
C THR A 600 10.76 -4.88 6.94
N ALA A 601 11.05 -5.26 5.71
CA ALA A 601 11.51 -6.60 5.37
C ALA A 601 12.83 -6.92 6.12
N PRO A 602 13.04 -8.18 6.56
CA PRO A 602 14.20 -8.54 7.34
C PRO A 602 15.47 -8.54 6.49
N SER A 603 16.55 -8.01 7.06
CA SER A 603 17.90 -8.03 6.52
C SER A 603 18.90 -7.72 7.64
N ALA A 604 20.15 -8.14 7.47
CA ALA A 604 21.25 -7.64 8.31
C ALA A 604 21.43 -6.11 8.18
N ARG A 605 21.06 -5.55 7.02
CA ARG A 605 21.09 -4.11 6.73
C ARG A 605 19.80 -3.38 7.10
N SER A 606 18.86 -4.04 7.77
CA SER A 606 17.60 -3.39 8.15
C SER A 606 17.84 -2.16 9.01
N ASP A 607 17.21 -1.05 8.65
CA ASP A 607 17.37 0.24 9.33
C ASP A 607 16.01 0.95 9.40
N LEU A 608 15.55 1.22 10.62
CA LEU A 608 14.27 1.89 10.88
C LEU A 608 14.53 3.15 11.70
N GLN A 609 14.21 4.31 11.14
CA GLN A 609 14.40 5.60 11.78
C GLN A 609 13.19 6.50 11.57
N LEU A 610 12.57 6.92 12.68
CA LEU A 610 11.51 7.93 12.71
C LEU A 610 12.00 9.10 13.58
N ILE A 611 12.27 10.24 12.95
CA ILE A 611 12.84 11.43 13.60
C ILE A 611 11.91 12.62 13.38
N ALA A 612 11.49 13.25 14.46
CA ALA A 612 10.70 14.46 14.48
C ALA A 612 11.46 15.58 15.22
N GLY A 613 11.47 16.78 14.65
CA GLY A 613 11.92 17.98 15.35
C GLY A 613 11.02 18.27 16.56
N GLU A 614 9.72 18.09 16.36
CA GLU A 614 8.70 18.24 17.40
C GLU A 614 8.32 16.89 17.99
N SER A 615 7.14 16.35 17.64
CA SER A 615 6.51 15.20 18.30
C SER A 615 6.29 14.02 17.34
N ILE A 616 6.13 12.83 17.91
CA ILE A 616 5.66 11.63 17.21
C ILE A 616 4.28 11.26 17.75
N TYR A 617 3.26 11.32 16.90
CA TYR A 617 1.88 10.92 17.18
C TYR A 617 1.54 9.63 16.42
N ALA A 618 1.51 8.52 17.16
CA ALA A 618 1.44 7.18 16.58
C ALA A 618 0.04 6.56 16.63
N GLY A 619 -0.86 7.06 17.49
CA GLY A 619 -2.23 6.54 17.59
C GLY A 619 -2.31 5.04 17.91
N GLY A 620 -1.29 4.48 18.58
CA GLY A 620 -1.17 3.05 18.86
C GLY A 620 -0.73 2.19 17.67
N TYR A 621 -0.41 2.76 16.51
CA TYR A 621 0.00 1.99 15.32
C TYR A 621 1.39 1.36 15.49
N VAL A 622 1.55 0.13 15.02
CA VAL A 622 2.81 -0.61 15.12
C VAL A 622 3.65 -0.33 13.87
N ILE A 623 4.85 0.20 14.07
CA ILE A 623 5.90 0.27 13.04
C ILE A 623 7.12 -0.48 13.56
N SER A 624 7.57 -1.51 12.84
CA SER A 624 8.66 -2.38 13.32
C SER A 624 9.60 -2.88 12.23
N GLN A 625 10.70 -3.49 12.65
CA GLN A 625 11.58 -4.29 11.80
C GLN A 625 11.19 -5.76 11.93
N ALA A 626 11.02 -6.46 10.81
CA ALA A 626 10.80 -7.89 10.86
C ALA A 626 12.10 -8.62 11.24
N GLY A 627 11.99 -9.67 12.06
CA GLY A 627 13.11 -10.48 12.53
C GLY A 627 13.02 -11.96 12.17
N THR A 628 12.15 -12.29 11.22
CA THR A 628 12.06 -13.64 10.65
C THR A 628 13.25 -13.90 9.75
N ASP A 629 13.69 -15.15 9.69
CA ASP A 629 14.81 -15.54 8.83
C ASP A 629 14.51 -15.25 7.36
N THR A 630 15.48 -14.66 6.65
CA THR A 630 15.33 -14.33 5.22
C THR A 630 15.06 -15.56 4.34
N SER A 631 15.41 -16.78 4.77
CA SER A 631 15.07 -18.02 4.07
C SER A 631 13.56 -18.30 3.99
N ALA A 632 12.76 -17.61 4.80
CA ALA A 632 11.29 -17.70 4.78
C ALA A 632 10.66 -16.88 3.63
N ILE A 633 11.42 -16.03 2.95
CA ILE A 633 10.94 -15.12 1.91
C ILE A 633 11.04 -15.78 0.53
N ALA A 634 10.02 -15.57 -0.30
CA ALA A 634 10.06 -15.94 -1.71
C ALA A 634 10.94 -14.96 -2.51
N THR A 635 11.93 -15.48 -3.20
CA THR A 635 12.88 -14.73 -4.03
C THR A 635 12.80 -15.18 -5.48
N PRO A 636 13.33 -14.42 -6.45
CA PRO A 636 13.41 -14.90 -7.83
C PRO A 636 14.09 -16.28 -7.96
N GLN A 637 15.11 -16.57 -7.15
CA GLN A 637 15.80 -17.86 -7.15
C GLN A 637 14.96 -19.00 -6.56
N ARG A 638 13.98 -18.67 -5.72
CA ARG A 638 13.06 -19.62 -5.08
C ARG A 638 11.65 -19.00 -5.07
N PRO A 639 10.96 -19.01 -6.23
CA PRO A 639 9.65 -18.38 -6.35
C PRO A 639 8.59 -19.17 -5.58
N ALA A 640 7.66 -18.46 -4.97
CA ALA A 640 6.45 -19.07 -4.44
C ALA A 640 5.52 -19.47 -5.59
N MET A 641 4.78 -20.56 -5.42
CA MET A 641 3.79 -21.04 -6.37
C MET A 641 2.61 -21.66 -5.64
N LEU A 642 1.41 -21.34 -6.12
CA LEU A 642 0.17 -21.99 -5.78
C LEU A 642 -0.62 -22.28 -7.06
N GLY A 643 -1.08 -23.52 -7.23
CA GLY A 643 -1.88 -23.97 -8.36
C GLY A 643 -3.18 -24.61 -7.87
N GLN A 644 -4.30 -24.18 -8.46
CA GLN A 644 -5.63 -24.71 -8.17
C GLN A 644 -6.25 -25.29 -9.45
N ASP A 645 -7.02 -26.37 -9.36
CA ASP A 645 -7.83 -26.79 -10.51
C ASP A 645 -9.16 -26.01 -10.60
N PHE A 646 -9.90 -26.19 -11.70
CA PHE A 646 -11.21 -25.55 -11.90
C PHE A 646 -12.31 -26.09 -10.98
N SER A 647 -12.04 -27.10 -10.17
CA SER A 647 -12.91 -27.58 -9.09
C SER A 647 -12.57 -26.93 -7.74
N TYR A 648 -11.77 -25.86 -7.75
CA TYR A 648 -11.31 -25.11 -6.59
C TYR A 648 -10.45 -25.91 -5.60
N VAL A 649 -9.82 -26.99 -6.08
CA VAL A 649 -8.93 -27.80 -5.24
C VAL A 649 -7.48 -27.42 -5.52
N TYR A 650 -6.71 -27.14 -4.48
CA TYR A 650 -5.27 -26.92 -4.63
C TYR A 650 -4.56 -28.20 -5.06
N ARG A 651 -3.77 -28.10 -6.15
CA ARG A 651 -3.07 -29.22 -6.78
C ARG A 651 -1.55 -29.06 -6.79
N ALA A 652 -1.05 -27.87 -6.50
CA ALA A 652 0.37 -27.59 -6.32
C ALA A 652 0.54 -26.47 -5.29
N SER A 653 1.49 -26.61 -4.37
CA SER A 653 1.89 -25.54 -3.45
C SER A 653 3.31 -25.78 -2.97
N ASN A 654 4.09 -24.70 -2.84
CA ASN A 654 5.36 -24.75 -2.11
C ASN A 654 5.37 -23.87 -0.85
N LEU A 655 4.19 -23.44 -0.39
CA LEU A 655 4.02 -22.65 0.83
C LEU A 655 4.27 -23.54 2.05
N SER A 656 4.69 -22.93 3.17
CA SER A 656 4.65 -23.66 4.45
C SER A 656 3.22 -24.12 4.75
N ALA A 657 3.09 -25.32 5.34
CA ALA A 657 1.80 -25.86 5.78
C ALA A 657 1.11 -24.97 6.82
N ASP A 658 1.88 -24.13 7.52
CA ASP A 658 1.35 -23.19 8.50
C ASP A 658 0.68 -21.96 7.86
N ILE A 659 0.81 -21.76 6.55
CA ILE A 659 0.27 -20.60 5.84
C ILE A 659 -1.02 -20.97 5.11
N ALA A 660 -2.07 -20.17 5.30
CA ALA A 660 -3.33 -20.31 4.59
C ALA A 660 -3.13 -20.10 3.07
N ALA A 661 -3.45 -21.12 2.29
CA ALA A 661 -3.36 -21.08 0.84
C ALA A 661 -4.52 -20.26 0.24
N SER A 662 -4.19 -19.26 -0.58
CA SER A 662 -5.14 -18.47 -1.37
C SER A 662 -4.48 -18.00 -2.67
N LEU A 663 -5.18 -18.15 -3.80
CA LEU A 663 -4.68 -17.67 -5.10
C LEU A 663 -4.66 -16.13 -5.20
N ASP A 664 -5.43 -15.44 -4.36
CA ASP A 664 -5.42 -13.98 -4.23
C ASP A 664 -4.31 -13.48 -3.28
N ALA A 665 -3.63 -14.39 -2.59
CA ALA A 665 -2.58 -14.08 -1.63
C ALA A 665 -1.17 -14.18 -2.23
N SER A 666 -0.31 -13.24 -1.84
CA SER A 666 1.12 -13.23 -2.20
C SER A 666 1.96 -12.76 -1.00
N PRO A 667 1.96 -13.53 0.11
CA PRO A 667 2.64 -13.16 1.34
C PRO A 667 4.15 -13.01 1.16
N LEU A 668 4.77 -12.08 1.91
CA LEU A 668 6.22 -11.91 1.90
C LEU A 668 6.90 -13.16 2.45
N PHE A 669 6.45 -13.59 3.63
CA PHE A 669 6.85 -14.83 4.28
C PHE A 669 6.02 -15.96 3.71
N THR A 670 6.66 -16.81 2.90
CA THR A 670 6.03 -17.92 2.16
C THR A 670 6.48 -19.28 2.71
N TYR A 671 7.73 -19.40 3.15
CA TYR A 671 8.30 -20.66 3.64
C TYR A 671 8.33 -20.78 5.17
N GLY A 672 7.53 -19.96 5.85
CA GLY A 672 7.38 -19.95 7.30
C GLY A 672 6.52 -18.78 7.78
N LEU A 673 6.11 -18.83 9.04
CA LEU A 673 5.35 -17.75 9.67
C LEU A 673 6.25 -16.54 9.98
N ASN A 674 5.66 -15.35 9.95
CA ASN A 674 6.30 -14.12 10.44
C ASN A 674 6.45 -14.18 11.97
N THR A 675 7.58 -14.71 12.43
CA THR A 675 8.00 -14.74 13.83
C THR A 675 9.53 -14.66 13.91
N TYR A 676 10.05 -14.12 15.01
CA TYR A 676 11.48 -13.95 15.22
C TYR A 676 12.22 -15.27 15.22
N LYS A 677 13.36 -15.31 14.52
CA LYS A 677 14.30 -16.44 14.54
C LYS A 677 15.73 -15.90 14.66
N ALA A 678 16.55 -16.55 15.47
CA ALA A 678 17.96 -16.21 15.58
C ALA A 678 18.68 -16.45 14.25
N GLY A 679 19.25 -15.41 13.65
CA GLY A 679 20.04 -15.50 12.41
C GLY A 679 20.02 -14.21 11.59
N SER A 680 18.84 -13.62 11.42
CA SER A 680 18.64 -12.37 10.67
C SER A 680 18.55 -11.17 11.63
N ARG A 681 19.69 -10.72 12.16
CA ARG A 681 19.75 -9.62 13.14
C ARG A 681 20.07 -8.28 12.48
N PRO A 682 19.28 -7.20 12.71
CA PRO A 682 19.65 -5.86 12.30
C PRO A 682 20.97 -5.43 12.96
N GLN A 683 21.88 -4.81 12.21
CA GLN A 683 23.15 -4.31 12.76
C GLN A 683 23.01 -3.01 13.57
N THR A 684 21.89 -2.30 13.39
CA THR A 684 21.65 -1.02 14.08
C THR A 684 20.32 -1.02 14.82
N PRO A 685 20.22 -0.35 15.98
CA PRO A 685 18.95 -0.21 16.67
C PRO A 685 17.90 0.55 15.84
N ALA A 686 16.63 0.17 15.96
CA ALA A 686 15.53 1.00 15.48
C ALA A 686 15.45 2.31 16.30
N ARG A 687 15.19 3.45 15.65
CA ARG A 687 15.23 4.78 16.27
C ARG A 687 13.89 5.49 16.16
N PHE A 688 13.41 6.01 17.29
CA PHE A 688 12.19 6.80 17.41
C PHE A 688 12.50 8.04 18.24
N TYR A 689 12.75 9.17 17.57
CA TYR A 689 13.22 10.41 18.19
C TYR A 689 12.24 11.55 17.99
N ALA A 690 11.84 12.18 19.09
CA ALA A 690 11.12 13.45 19.10
C ALA A 690 12.03 14.45 19.83
N LEU A 691 12.68 15.36 19.10
CA LEU A 691 13.79 16.16 19.65
C LEU A 691 13.32 17.13 20.74
N ALA A 692 12.27 17.90 20.46
CA ALA A 692 11.73 18.90 21.38
C ALA A 692 10.39 18.49 22.00
N GLY A 693 9.65 17.61 21.33
CA GLY A 693 8.27 17.26 21.67
C GLY A 693 8.12 15.93 22.40
N ASP A 694 6.91 15.38 22.25
CA ASP A 694 6.45 14.18 22.92
C ASP A 694 6.43 12.99 21.95
N ILE A 695 6.45 11.77 22.50
CA ILE A 695 6.11 10.54 21.78
C ILE A 695 4.82 10.00 22.39
N VAL A 696 3.75 9.92 21.60
CA VAL A 696 2.42 9.49 22.06
C VAL A 696 1.97 8.25 21.31
N GLY A 697 1.57 7.20 22.04
CA GLY A 697 0.99 5.98 21.46
C GLY A 697 1.96 5.09 20.68
N LEU A 698 3.27 5.22 20.90
CA LEU A 698 4.28 4.46 20.14
C LEU A 698 4.13 2.95 20.36
N ASN A 699 4.13 2.18 19.27
CA ASN A 699 4.32 0.73 19.32
C ASN A 699 5.40 0.30 18.32
N SER A 700 6.39 -0.46 18.81
CA SER A 700 7.40 -1.12 17.99
C SER A 700 7.51 -2.60 18.36
N GLY A 701 7.35 -3.47 17.38
CA GLY A 701 7.25 -4.92 17.58
C GLY A 701 5.94 -5.31 18.26
N GLU A 702 5.58 -6.58 18.17
CA GLU A 702 4.33 -7.12 18.70
C GLU A 702 4.41 -8.62 19.01
N ILE A 703 3.66 -9.04 20.02
CA ILE A 703 3.32 -10.44 20.26
C ILE A 703 1.90 -10.64 19.73
N ILE A 704 1.77 -11.55 18.76
CA ILE A 704 0.49 -11.95 18.18
C ILE A 704 0.07 -13.27 18.78
N GLU A 705 -1.10 -13.29 19.40
CA GLU A 705 -1.66 -14.45 20.05
C GLU A 705 -2.92 -14.89 19.32
N TYR A 706 -2.90 -16.14 18.84
CA TYR A 706 -4.03 -16.79 18.22
C TYR A 706 -4.81 -17.54 19.30
N GLN A 707 -5.99 -17.06 19.65
CA GLN A 707 -6.73 -17.58 20.80
C GLN A 707 -7.12 -19.06 20.63
N GLN A 708 -7.51 -19.46 19.42
CA GLN A 708 -8.02 -20.81 19.17
C GLN A 708 -6.92 -21.87 19.26
N THR A 709 -5.73 -21.57 18.73
CA THR A 709 -4.59 -22.51 18.68
C THR A 709 -3.63 -22.34 19.86
N GLY A 710 -3.66 -21.20 20.55
CA GLY A 710 -2.67 -20.81 21.56
C GLY A 710 -1.31 -20.39 20.98
N LEU A 711 -1.20 -20.29 19.66
CA LEU A 711 0.04 -19.95 18.96
C LEU A 711 0.43 -18.49 19.24
N LYS A 712 1.70 -18.27 19.60
CA LYS A 712 2.29 -16.95 19.79
C LYS A 712 3.37 -16.68 18.74
N LEU A 713 3.20 -15.60 17.98
CA LEU A 713 4.22 -15.09 17.06
C LEU A 713 4.86 -13.84 17.65
N TYR A 714 6.18 -13.80 17.68
CA TYR A 714 6.95 -12.67 18.20
C TYR A 714 7.51 -11.91 17.01
N GLN A 715 6.92 -10.76 16.69
CA GLN A 715 7.27 -9.98 15.50
C GLN A 715 8.02 -8.73 15.91
N GLY A 716 9.26 -8.61 15.45
CA GLY A 716 10.19 -7.55 15.83
C GLY A 716 11.62 -8.03 15.65
N ALA A 717 12.58 -7.11 15.71
CA ALA A 717 13.99 -7.44 15.65
C ALA A 717 14.86 -6.34 16.27
N GLY A 718 15.88 -6.75 17.00
CA GLY A 718 16.97 -5.88 17.43
C GLY A 718 16.64 -4.91 18.57
N PRO A 719 17.68 -4.22 19.07
CA PRO A 719 17.53 -3.17 20.08
C PRO A 719 16.79 -1.93 19.54
N VAL A 720 16.27 -1.12 20.45
CA VAL A 720 15.57 0.14 20.13
C VAL A 720 16.18 1.35 20.83
N ARG A 721 15.96 2.54 20.25
CA ARG A 721 16.25 3.84 20.82
C ARG A 721 14.99 4.69 20.74
N VAL A 722 14.31 4.88 21.85
CA VAL A 722 13.12 5.74 21.98
C VAL A 722 13.52 6.95 22.80
N MET A 723 13.50 8.14 22.21
CA MET A 723 13.95 9.36 22.88
C MET A 723 12.99 10.51 22.63
N ALA A 724 12.33 11.00 23.68
CA ALA A 724 11.47 12.18 23.64
C ALA A 724 12.12 13.36 24.38
N GLY A 725 12.08 14.54 23.79
CA GLY A 725 12.55 15.79 24.39
C GLY A 725 11.76 16.17 25.65
N ARG A 726 10.49 15.73 25.70
CA ARG A 726 9.57 15.95 26.81
C ARG A 726 9.02 14.63 27.35
N ASP A 727 7.86 14.16 26.88
CA ASP A 727 7.19 13.00 27.46
C ASP A 727 7.09 11.80 26.50
N ILE A 728 7.07 10.59 27.08
CA ILE A 728 6.59 9.38 26.41
C ILE A 728 5.26 9.00 27.06
N VAL A 729 4.19 8.93 26.27
CA VAL A 729 2.82 8.73 26.75
C VAL A 729 2.20 7.52 26.07
N ASN A 730 1.69 6.59 26.87
CA ASN A 730 0.93 5.44 26.42
C ASN A 730 1.61 4.64 25.29
N ALA A 731 2.94 4.49 25.36
CA ALA A 731 3.65 3.57 24.46
C ALA A 731 3.34 2.12 24.87
N GLY A 732 3.15 1.21 23.93
CA GLY A 732 2.61 -0.10 24.27
C GLY A 732 1.11 -0.07 24.49
N LYS A 733 0.66 -1.08 25.22
CA LYS A 733 -0.75 -1.28 25.56
C LYS A 733 -0.88 -1.39 27.08
N ALA A 734 -1.93 -0.80 27.63
CA ALA A 734 -2.23 -0.95 29.05
C ALA A 734 -2.51 -2.41 29.42
N LEU A 735 -2.15 -2.81 30.64
CA LEU A 735 -2.40 -4.14 31.18
C LEU A 735 -3.92 -4.42 31.26
N GLY A 736 -4.30 -5.69 31.05
CA GLY A 736 -5.69 -6.12 31.13
C GLY A 736 -6.62 -5.60 30.02
N VAL A 737 -6.11 -4.76 29.12
CA VAL A 737 -6.85 -4.34 27.92
C VAL A 737 -6.69 -5.43 26.85
N GLU A 738 -7.68 -5.62 25.99
CA GLU A 738 -7.57 -6.44 24.78
C GLU A 738 -7.41 -5.54 23.54
N ARG A 739 -6.60 -5.99 22.58
CA ARG A 739 -6.44 -5.30 21.29
C ARG A 739 -6.49 -6.37 20.23
N PHE A 740 -7.46 -6.26 19.35
CA PHE A 740 -7.59 -7.17 18.21
C PHE A 740 -6.38 -6.98 17.28
N GLY A 741 -5.74 -8.08 16.94
CA GLY A 741 -4.82 -8.16 15.83
C GLY A 741 -5.60 -8.45 14.55
N ALA A 742 -5.00 -8.12 13.40
CA ALA A 742 -5.59 -8.47 12.13
C ALA A 742 -5.72 -10.00 12.01
N PRO A 743 -6.83 -10.52 11.47
CA PRO A 743 -7.04 -11.95 11.28
C PRO A 743 -5.90 -12.56 10.45
N GLY A 744 -5.48 -13.76 10.82
CA GLY A 744 -4.18 -14.30 10.45
C GLY A 744 -4.08 -14.94 9.07
N MET A 745 -2.84 -15.12 8.64
CA MET A 745 -2.43 -16.03 7.55
C MET A 745 -2.14 -17.45 8.04
N VAL A 746 -2.47 -17.78 9.30
CA VAL A 746 -2.20 -19.10 9.87
C VAL A 746 -3.24 -20.09 9.38
N ALA A 747 -2.79 -21.19 8.80
CA ALA A 747 -3.66 -22.25 8.30
C ALA A 747 -4.51 -22.83 9.43
N GLY A 748 -5.82 -22.93 9.21
CA GLY A 748 -6.75 -23.57 10.15
C GLY A 748 -7.16 -22.73 11.37
N ASP A 749 -6.72 -21.48 11.48
CA ASP A 749 -7.12 -20.60 12.59
C ASP A 749 -8.21 -19.61 12.14
N GLN A 750 -9.37 -19.67 12.78
CA GLN A 750 -10.49 -18.74 12.57
C GLN A 750 -10.91 -18.04 13.88
N GLY A 751 -10.07 -18.13 14.91
CA GLY A 751 -10.34 -17.55 16.22
C GLY A 751 -10.03 -16.06 16.29
N ASN A 752 -10.29 -15.47 17.47
CA ASN A 752 -9.85 -14.11 17.73
C ASN A 752 -8.31 -14.07 17.78
N VAL A 753 -7.76 -13.06 17.12
CA VAL A 753 -6.34 -12.75 17.15
C VAL A 753 -6.14 -11.52 18.03
N TYR A 754 -5.18 -11.59 18.94
CA TYR A 754 -4.83 -10.48 19.83
C TYR A 754 -3.41 -10.01 19.57
N SER A 755 -3.20 -8.69 19.63
CA SER A 755 -1.87 -8.08 19.55
C SER A 755 -1.52 -7.40 20.86
N SER A 756 -0.29 -7.63 21.33
CA SER A 756 0.36 -6.81 22.35
C SER A 756 1.61 -6.18 21.75
N GLY A 757 1.47 -4.90 21.38
CA GLY A 757 2.55 -4.11 20.81
C GLY A 757 3.63 -3.73 21.82
N ASN A 758 4.71 -3.14 21.30
CA ASN A 758 5.87 -2.66 22.05
C ASN A 758 6.74 -3.79 22.64
N LEU A 759 7.09 -4.72 21.74
CA LEU A 759 8.04 -5.81 21.96
C LEU A 759 9.42 -5.43 21.39
N VAL A 760 10.40 -5.36 22.27
CA VAL A 760 11.83 -5.27 21.94
C VAL A 760 12.40 -6.67 21.92
N ILE A 761 13.15 -7.05 20.90
CA ILE A 761 13.80 -8.37 20.84
C ILE A 761 15.31 -8.22 20.80
N HIS A 762 15.95 -8.51 21.93
CA HIS A 762 17.39 -8.67 22.03
C HIS A 762 17.79 -10.07 21.56
N GLY A 763 18.51 -10.12 20.43
CA GLY A 763 19.08 -11.37 19.95
C GLY A 763 20.33 -11.77 20.73
N ASP A 764 21.07 -10.78 21.24
CA ASP A 764 22.38 -10.94 21.85
C ASP A 764 22.44 -10.37 23.28
N ALA A 765 23.25 -10.96 24.16
CA ALA A 765 23.50 -10.42 25.50
C ALA A 765 24.19 -9.04 25.48
N LEU A 766 24.80 -8.68 24.35
CA LEU A 766 25.34 -7.35 24.07
C LEU A 766 24.27 -6.35 23.63
N ASP A 767 23.06 -6.76 23.28
CA ASP A 767 22.03 -5.81 22.88
C ASP A 767 21.64 -4.90 24.06
N VAL A 768 21.56 -3.61 23.75
CA VAL A 768 21.13 -2.59 24.71
C VAL A 768 20.06 -1.75 24.05
N SER A 769 18.91 -1.64 24.69
CA SER A 769 17.82 -0.72 24.31
C SER A 769 17.76 0.46 25.28
N LEU A 770 17.39 1.64 24.77
CA LEU A 770 17.22 2.85 25.56
C LEU A 770 15.84 3.46 25.32
N ILE A 771 15.12 3.72 26.40
CA ILE A 771 13.88 4.49 26.42
C ILE A 771 14.13 5.71 27.31
N SER A 772 14.03 6.91 26.76
CA SER A 772 14.38 8.14 27.46
C SER A 772 13.36 9.23 27.20
N ALA A 773 12.86 9.85 28.26
CA ALA A 773 12.04 11.06 28.19
C ALA A 773 12.71 12.19 28.96
N GLY A 774 12.79 13.38 28.36
CA GLY A 774 13.35 14.57 29.02
C GLY A 774 12.56 15.00 30.26
N ARG A 775 11.31 14.55 30.38
CA ARG A 775 10.40 14.81 31.50
C ARG A 775 9.72 13.52 31.97
N ASP A 776 8.54 13.16 31.47
CA ASP A 776 7.79 12.04 32.05
C ASP A 776 7.67 10.83 31.11
N ILE A 777 7.70 9.62 31.67
CA ILE A 777 7.22 8.40 31.01
C ILE A 777 5.92 8.00 31.70
N ARG A 778 4.82 7.95 30.95
CA ARG A 778 3.47 7.74 31.48
C ARG A 778 2.77 6.56 30.81
N LEU A 779 2.21 5.68 31.64
CA LEU A 779 1.33 4.56 31.30
C LEU A 779 1.84 3.75 30.09
N SER A 780 3.15 3.52 30.07
CA SER A 780 3.82 2.93 28.91
C SER A 780 4.35 1.54 29.25
N THR A 781 3.86 0.54 28.52
CA THR A 781 4.22 -0.88 28.69
C THR A 781 5.32 -1.25 27.71
N PHE A 782 6.38 -1.91 28.19
CA PHE A 782 7.48 -2.38 27.36
C PHE A 782 7.75 -3.85 27.64
N ASN A 783 7.72 -4.70 26.62
CA ASN A 783 8.14 -6.09 26.71
C ASN A 783 9.52 -6.23 26.06
N VAL A 784 10.46 -6.88 26.73
CA VAL A 784 11.79 -7.17 26.19
C VAL A 784 12.03 -8.67 26.20
N ALA A 785 12.30 -9.22 25.02
CA ALA A 785 12.64 -10.61 24.82
C ALA A 785 14.15 -10.78 24.63
N GLY A 786 14.68 -11.90 25.10
CA GLY A 786 16.08 -12.29 25.02
C GLY A 786 17.00 -11.63 26.06
N PRO A 787 18.26 -12.06 26.10
CA PRO A 787 19.25 -11.54 27.03
C PRO A 787 19.70 -10.15 26.56
N GLY A 788 20.13 -9.29 27.47
CA GLY A 788 20.56 -7.93 27.13
C GLY A 788 20.23 -6.94 28.23
N LEU A 789 20.19 -5.66 27.89
CA LEU A 789 19.79 -4.61 28.82
C LEU A 789 18.73 -3.69 28.20
N LEU A 790 17.64 -3.49 28.93
CA LEU A 790 16.74 -2.36 28.73
C LEU A 790 17.06 -1.25 29.74
N GLU A 791 17.43 -0.07 29.25
CA GLU A 791 17.61 1.14 30.06
C GLU A 791 16.42 2.09 29.88
N VAL A 792 15.80 2.49 30.98
CA VAL A 792 14.66 3.42 31.02
C VAL A 792 15.02 4.65 31.84
N VAL A 793 14.94 5.83 31.23
CA VAL A 793 15.30 7.11 31.85
C VAL A 793 14.13 8.08 31.76
N ALA A 794 13.58 8.47 32.89
CA ALA A 794 12.64 9.58 32.99
C ALA A 794 13.34 10.78 33.64
N GLY A 795 13.38 11.91 32.95
CA GLY A 795 13.97 13.14 33.48
C GLY A 795 13.28 13.65 34.73
N ARG A 796 11.99 13.36 34.88
CA ARG A 796 11.13 13.71 36.02
C ARG A 796 10.37 12.49 36.53
N ASN A 797 9.19 12.14 36.01
CA ASN A 797 8.38 11.07 36.58
C ASN A 797 8.26 9.81 35.72
N LEU A 798 8.11 8.67 36.38
CA LEU A 798 7.67 7.40 35.78
C LEU A 798 6.31 7.01 36.37
N PHE A 799 5.24 7.19 35.61
CA PHE A 799 3.89 6.81 36.01
C PHE A 799 3.50 5.51 35.32
N GLN A 800 3.38 4.41 36.05
CA GLN A 800 2.96 3.11 35.50
C GLN A 800 1.52 2.74 35.89
N SER A 801 0.84 3.60 36.65
CA SER A 801 -0.57 3.45 37.01
C SER A 801 -1.24 4.80 37.20
N GLY A 802 -2.51 4.94 36.83
CA GLY A 802 -3.29 6.16 37.07
C GLY A 802 -4.41 6.39 36.05
N GLN A 803 -4.92 7.61 35.98
CA GLN A 803 -5.91 8.00 34.97
C GLN A 803 -5.31 8.01 33.57
N GLY A 804 -5.84 7.15 32.71
CA GLY A 804 -5.45 6.97 31.33
C GLY A 804 -6.34 7.68 30.32
N VAL A 805 -6.37 7.14 29.11
CA VAL A 805 -7.24 7.61 28.01
C VAL A 805 -8.70 7.67 28.48
N GLY A 806 -9.39 8.77 28.20
CA GLY A 806 -10.80 8.93 28.58
C GLY A 806 -11.04 8.93 30.09
N SER A 807 -10.02 9.21 30.91
CA SER A 807 -10.06 9.12 32.38
C SER A 807 -10.23 7.70 32.94
N ALA A 808 -10.14 6.67 32.10
CA ALA A 808 -10.18 5.28 32.56
C ALA A 808 -8.92 4.95 33.36
N TYR A 809 -9.04 4.22 34.46
CA TYR A 809 -7.86 3.75 35.18
C TYR A 809 -7.05 2.78 34.31
N GLN A 810 -5.74 3.02 34.18
CA GLN A 810 -4.82 2.22 33.39
C GLN A 810 -3.60 1.82 34.22
N GLU A 811 -3.10 0.63 33.95
CA GLU A 811 -1.86 0.08 34.48
C GLU A 811 -0.93 -0.29 33.32
N ALA A 812 0.37 -0.21 33.55
CA ALA A 812 1.42 -0.52 32.60
C ALA A 812 2.56 -1.26 33.31
N ALA A 813 3.37 -2.01 32.55
CA ALA A 813 4.52 -2.72 33.10
C ALA A 813 5.73 -2.76 32.17
N ILE A 814 6.89 -2.99 32.76
CA ILE A 814 8.14 -3.23 32.03
C ILE A 814 8.54 -4.68 32.29
N ASN A 815 8.42 -5.53 31.27
CA ASN A 815 8.52 -6.98 31.41
C ASN A 815 9.70 -7.51 30.60
N SER A 816 10.50 -8.37 31.21
CA SER A 816 11.45 -9.24 30.52
C SER A 816 10.81 -10.63 30.37
N VAL A 817 10.55 -11.01 29.12
CA VAL A 817 9.77 -12.20 28.75
C VAL A 817 10.64 -13.39 28.34
N GLY A 818 11.96 -13.31 28.57
CA GLY A 818 12.91 -14.36 28.22
C GLY A 818 13.15 -14.50 26.72
N ARG A 819 13.90 -15.54 26.32
CA ARG A 819 14.17 -15.82 24.90
C ARG A 819 12.93 -16.34 24.18
N VAL A 820 12.72 -15.85 22.96
CA VAL A 820 11.53 -16.15 22.13
C VAL A 820 11.84 -16.87 20.81
N ASP A 821 13.12 -17.19 20.55
CA ASP A 821 13.55 -17.90 19.35
C ASP A 821 13.45 -19.44 19.45
N GLY A 822 13.04 -19.96 20.61
CA GLY A 822 12.90 -21.39 20.91
C GLY A 822 14.20 -22.08 21.33
N SER A 823 15.31 -21.35 21.51
CA SER A 823 16.63 -21.92 21.84
C SER A 823 17.02 -21.88 23.33
N GLY A 824 16.18 -21.29 24.19
CA GLY A 824 16.57 -20.88 25.55
C GLY A 824 16.35 -21.91 26.66
N GLY A 825 17.27 -21.91 27.64
CA GLY A 825 17.21 -22.67 28.88
C GLY A 825 16.82 -21.80 30.08
N GLY A 826 15.58 -21.32 30.14
CA GLY A 826 14.91 -20.78 31.35
C GLY A 826 15.43 -19.47 31.99
N ASN A 827 16.69 -19.07 31.85
CA ASN A 827 17.32 -17.95 32.59
C ASN A 827 17.92 -16.84 31.71
N ASP A 828 17.41 -16.65 30.51
CA ASP A 828 17.96 -15.74 29.49
C ASP A 828 17.14 -14.45 29.28
N GLY A 829 16.59 -13.89 30.35
CA GLY A 829 15.88 -12.61 30.33
C GLY A 829 16.81 -11.40 30.31
N ALA A 830 16.30 -10.28 29.77
CA ALA A 830 17.00 -9.00 29.81
C ALA A 830 17.07 -8.43 31.22
N ALA A 831 18.20 -7.79 31.54
CA ALA A 831 18.30 -6.90 32.68
C ALA A 831 17.51 -5.61 32.41
N ILE A 832 16.96 -5.01 33.47
CA ILE A 832 16.20 -3.76 33.39
C ILE A 832 16.82 -2.73 34.34
N ALA A 833 17.27 -1.60 33.79
CA ALA A 833 17.81 -0.47 34.55
C ALA A 833 16.89 0.74 34.42
N ILE A 834 16.42 1.26 35.55
CA ILE A 834 15.48 2.38 35.61
C ILE A 834 16.09 3.53 36.39
N VAL A 835 16.08 4.71 35.78
CA VAL A 835 16.47 5.98 36.40
C VAL A 835 15.32 6.96 36.28
N VAL A 836 14.91 7.55 37.40
CA VAL A 836 13.81 8.52 37.45
C VAL A 836 14.26 9.76 38.17
N GLY A 837 13.91 10.93 37.65
CA GLY A 837 14.27 12.24 38.20
C GLY A 837 15.68 12.69 37.88
N ALA A 838 16.33 12.10 36.86
CA ALA A 838 17.72 12.44 36.50
C ALA A 838 17.87 13.77 35.72
N GLY A 839 16.80 14.55 35.58
CA GLY A 839 16.78 15.76 34.76
C GLY A 839 16.85 15.46 33.26
N LYS A 840 16.65 16.49 32.44
CA LYS A 840 16.61 16.37 30.96
C LYS A 840 17.89 15.77 30.38
N THR A 841 19.05 16.02 30.99
CA THR A 841 20.36 15.55 30.53
C THR A 841 20.71 14.14 31.00
N GLY A 842 19.97 13.60 31.98
CA GLY A 842 20.23 12.30 32.56
C GLY A 842 21.51 12.25 33.41
N PRO A 843 21.94 11.04 33.82
CA PRO A 843 23.14 10.85 34.64
C PRO A 843 24.45 11.15 33.89
N ASN A 844 25.42 11.78 34.55
CA ASN A 844 26.72 12.12 33.98
C ASN A 844 27.74 10.97 34.10
N TYR A 845 27.54 9.93 33.30
CA TYR A 845 28.40 8.74 33.30
C TYR A 845 29.86 9.01 32.94
N THR A 846 30.11 9.98 32.05
CA THR A 846 31.46 10.40 31.68
C THR A 846 32.23 10.95 32.86
N ARG A 847 31.61 11.83 33.67
CA ARG A 847 32.23 12.38 34.89
C ARG A 847 32.49 11.31 35.94
N LEU A 848 31.59 10.35 36.09
CA LEU A 848 31.81 9.21 37.00
C LEU A 848 33.00 8.37 36.52
N LEU A 849 33.02 7.95 35.26
CA LEU A 849 34.07 7.09 34.72
C LEU A 849 35.44 7.79 34.72
N GLY A 850 35.50 9.08 34.37
CA GLY A 850 36.74 9.87 34.43
C GLY A 850 37.32 9.99 35.84
N ARG A 851 36.51 9.82 36.89
CA ARG A 851 36.97 9.77 38.27
C ARG A 851 37.55 8.41 38.67
N TYR A 852 37.08 7.32 38.07
CA TYR A 852 37.32 5.96 38.57
C TYR A 852 38.15 5.08 37.63
N LEU A 853 38.52 5.57 36.45
CA LEU A 853 39.40 4.89 35.47
C LEU A 853 40.66 5.73 35.19
N GLY A 854 41.82 5.07 35.07
CA GLY A 854 43.10 5.71 34.74
C GLY A 854 44.07 5.88 35.93
N THR A 855 45.20 6.54 35.69
CA THR A 855 46.37 6.59 36.61
C THR A 855 46.62 7.96 37.23
N GLU A 856 45.58 8.74 37.55
CA GLU A 856 45.77 9.90 38.42
C GLU A 856 45.59 9.48 39.89
N GLN A 857 46.68 8.97 40.49
CA GLN A 857 46.82 9.05 41.94
C GLN A 857 47.63 10.29 42.29
N THR A 858 46.96 11.31 42.84
CA THR A 858 47.22 11.83 44.20
C THR A 858 46.15 12.87 44.56
N PRO A 859 45.55 12.80 45.77
CA PRO A 859 46.14 13.51 46.91
C PRO A 859 46.25 12.63 48.18
N THR A 860 47.28 12.91 48.98
CA THR A 860 47.79 12.13 50.11
C THR A 860 46.82 11.86 51.27
N ASP A 861 45.60 12.42 51.27
CA ASP A 861 44.72 12.35 52.44
C ASP A 861 43.48 11.46 52.27
N GLN A 862 43.04 11.11 51.04
CA GLN A 862 41.91 10.18 50.84
C GLN A 862 41.96 9.45 49.48
N PRO A 863 42.56 8.24 49.39
CA PRO A 863 42.55 7.46 48.16
C PRO A 863 41.13 6.99 47.79
N PHE A 864 40.79 7.07 46.51
CA PHE A 864 39.62 6.42 45.90
C PHE A 864 40.07 5.20 45.09
N LYS A 865 39.18 4.21 44.94
CA LYS A 865 39.49 2.97 44.22
C LYS A 865 39.58 3.24 42.70
N VAL A 866 40.60 2.73 42.04
CA VAL A 866 40.70 2.71 40.57
C VAL A 866 40.18 1.36 40.07
N TYR A 867 39.36 1.37 39.02
CA TYR A 867 38.60 0.20 38.53
C TYR A 867 39.15 -0.43 37.25
N ASP A 868 40.39 -0.13 36.87
CA ASP A 868 40.99 -0.64 35.61
C ASP A 868 41.09 -2.17 35.56
N GLN A 869 41.33 -2.84 36.69
CA GLN A 869 41.37 -4.31 36.75
C GLN A 869 39.97 -4.91 36.56
N GLU A 870 38.96 -4.33 37.20
CA GLU A 870 37.56 -4.72 37.01
C GLU A 870 37.09 -4.44 35.59
N LEU A 871 37.55 -3.34 34.97
CA LEU A 871 37.28 -3.04 33.56
C LEU A 871 37.86 -4.13 32.66
N GLN A 872 39.11 -4.55 32.88
CA GLN A 872 39.70 -5.66 32.13
C GLN A 872 38.88 -6.95 32.26
N ALA A 873 38.48 -7.30 33.49
CA ALA A 873 37.67 -8.47 33.74
C ALA A 873 36.32 -8.39 33.02
N TRP A 874 35.65 -7.24 33.09
CA TRP A 874 34.37 -6.98 32.43
C TRP A 874 34.48 -7.05 30.90
N LEU A 875 35.53 -6.47 30.32
CA LEU A 875 35.78 -6.53 28.88
C LEU A 875 36.09 -7.95 28.40
N ARG A 876 36.82 -8.73 29.20
CA ARG A 876 37.11 -10.14 28.91
C ARG A 876 35.84 -10.98 28.94
N GLU A 877 35.02 -10.81 29.97
CA GLU A 877 33.77 -11.57 30.13
C GLU A 877 32.74 -11.21 29.07
N ARG A 878 32.54 -9.92 28.81
CA ARG A 878 31.46 -9.43 27.95
C ARG A 878 31.82 -9.42 26.46
N PHE A 879 33.07 -9.10 26.12
CA PHE A 879 33.51 -8.94 24.72
C PHE A 879 34.63 -9.89 24.30
N GLY A 880 35.12 -10.75 25.20
CA GLY A 880 36.29 -11.59 24.92
C GLY A 880 37.60 -10.79 24.76
N PHE A 881 37.60 -9.50 25.08
CA PHE A 881 38.75 -8.63 24.87
C PHE A 881 39.81 -8.84 25.96
N ILE A 882 41.06 -9.03 25.55
CA ILE A 882 42.21 -9.19 26.44
C ILE A 882 43.26 -8.13 26.07
N GLY A 883 43.61 -7.29 27.03
CA GLY A 883 44.62 -6.24 26.87
C GLY A 883 45.09 -5.73 28.23
N ASP A 884 46.13 -4.89 28.22
CA ASP A 884 46.57 -4.19 29.43
C ASP A 884 45.63 -3.01 29.77
N ASN A 885 45.91 -2.29 30.86
CA ASN A 885 45.08 -1.16 31.30
C ASN A 885 44.90 -0.09 30.19
N ALA A 886 45.95 0.23 29.43
CA ALA A 886 45.89 1.27 28.42
C ALA A 886 45.02 0.81 27.23
N ALA A 887 45.24 -0.40 26.75
CA ALA A 887 44.46 -1.01 25.68
C ALA A 887 42.99 -1.19 26.08
N SER A 888 42.70 -1.62 27.31
CA SER A 888 41.33 -1.77 27.83
C SER A 888 40.58 -0.44 27.91
N ARG A 889 41.22 0.63 28.37
CA ARG A 889 40.58 1.96 28.37
C ARG A 889 40.32 2.47 26.96
N ALA A 890 41.26 2.28 26.04
CA ALA A 890 41.08 2.66 24.64
C ALA A 890 39.92 1.89 23.98
N TYR A 891 39.85 0.58 24.20
CA TYR A 891 38.76 -0.25 23.70
C TYR A 891 37.42 0.16 24.32
N PHE A 892 37.36 0.35 25.64
CA PHE A 892 36.15 0.78 26.35
C PHE A 892 35.64 2.13 25.86
N ALA A 893 36.52 3.10 25.63
CA ALA A 893 36.17 4.42 25.12
C ALA A 893 35.57 4.38 23.70
N ALA A 894 35.91 3.37 22.90
CA ALA A 894 35.36 3.16 21.56
C ALA A 894 34.00 2.43 21.56
N LEU A 895 33.57 1.86 22.69
CA LEU A 895 32.26 1.21 22.79
C LEU A 895 31.12 2.23 22.70
N PRO A 896 29.92 1.83 22.22
CA PRO A 896 28.73 2.67 22.32
C PRO A 896 28.50 3.16 23.74
N ALA A 897 28.03 4.41 23.89
CA ALA A 897 27.84 5.03 25.20
C ALA A 897 26.99 4.16 26.12
N GLU A 898 25.96 3.49 25.61
CA GLU A 898 25.08 2.62 26.38
C GLU A 898 25.80 1.39 26.95
N GLN A 899 26.80 0.85 26.25
CA GLN A 899 27.67 -0.20 26.80
C GLN A 899 28.54 0.34 27.93
N GLN A 900 29.11 1.54 27.75
CA GLN A 900 29.92 2.17 28.79
C GLN A 900 29.11 2.43 30.07
N ARG A 901 27.83 2.78 29.93
CA ARG A 901 26.91 2.99 31.07
C ARG A 901 26.70 1.73 31.91
N ILE A 902 26.77 0.53 31.31
CA ILE A 902 26.64 -0.74 32.07
C ILE A 902 27.76 -0.85 33.10
N PHE A 903 29.01 -0.69 32.67
CA PHE A 903 30.15 -0.72 33.56
C PHE A 903 30.13 0.45 34.55
N ALA A 904 29.78 1.65 34.09
CA ALA A 904 29.67 2.82 34.96
C ALA A 904 28.66 2.63 36.11
N ARG A 905 27.53 1.94 35.85
CA ARG A 905 26.57 1.56 36.91
C ARG A 905 27.17 0.57 37.91
N GLN A 906 27.96 -0.40 37.45
CA GLN A 906 28.65 -1.33 38.35
C GLN A 906 29.62 -0.60 39.28
N VAL A 907 30.43 0.32 38.74
CA VAL A 907 31.30 1.20 39.53
C VAL A 907 30.49 2.02 40.54
N TYR A 908 29.41 2.66 40.09
CA TYR A 908 28.54 3.46 40.96
C TYR A 908 27.99 2.65 42.15
N PHE A 909 27.39 1.48 41.90
CA PHE A 909 26.82 0.65 42.97
C PHE A 909 27.90 0.05 43.87
N SER A 910 29.08 -0.27 43.35
CA SER A 910 30.23 -0.69 44.16
C SER A 910 30.64 0.42 45.14
N GLU A 911 30.75 1.66 44.70
CA GLU A 911 31.11 2.79 45.56
C GLU A 911 30.04 3.09 46.63
N LEU A 912 28.75 2.97 46.29
CA LEU A 912 27.66 3.11 47.27
C LEU A 912 27.69 2.01 48.32
N ARG A 913 27.95 0.76 47.89
CA ARG A 913 28.01 -0.41 48.78
C ARG A 913 29.19 -0.30 49.73
N GLU A 914 30.39 -0.06 49.21
CA GLU A 914 31.57 0.06 50.05
C GLU A 914 31.51 1.30 50.94
N GLY A 915 30.95 2.42 50.47
CA GLY A 915 30.68 3.59 51.33
C GLY A 915 29.74 3.27 52.50
N GLY A 916 28.78 2.36 52.30
CA GLY A 916 27.88 1.90 53.37
C GLY A 916 28.56 0.93 54.35
N ARG A 917 29.47 0.08 53.86
CA ARG A 917 30.29 -0.79 54.72
C ARG A 917 31.23 0.02 55.58
N GLU A 918 31.96 0.97 54.98
CA GLU A 918 32.89 1.86 55.68
C GLU A 918 32.18 2.73 56.73
N TYR A 919 30.95 3.17 56.47
CA TYR A 919 30.16 3.92 57.45
C TYR A 919 29.90 3.11 58.73
N ASN A 920 29.66 1.80 58.60
CA ASN A 920 29.28 0.90 59.70
C ASN A 920 30.48 0.16 60.32
N ASP A 921 31.66 0.19 59.69
CA ASP A 921 32.85 -0.46 60.22
C ASP A 921 33.45 0.38 61.36
N VAL A 922 33.29 -0.07 62.59
CA VAL A 922 33.73 0.64 63.81
C VAL A 922 35.24 0.92 63.80
N ASN A 923 36.03 0.04 63.19
CA ASN A 923 37.49 0.15 63.10
C ASN A 923 37.95 0.69 61.73
N GLY A 924 37.01 1.06 60.86
CA GLY A 924 37.27 1.47 59.50
C GLY A 924 37.85 2.89 59.41
N PRO A 925 38.50 3.24 58.29
CA PRO A 925 39.08 4.56 58.09
C PRO A 925 38.03 5.68 57.93
N ARG A 926 36.74 5.34 57.80
CA ARG A 926 35.63 6.30 57.58
C ARG A 926 34.39 5.98 58.42
N THR A 927 34.57 5.45 59.64
CA THR A 927 33.47 5.18 60.58
C THR A 927 32.55 6.40 60.74
N GLY A 928 31.24 6.21 60.55
CA GLY A 928 30.26 7.30 60.63
C GLY A 928 30.29 8.30 59.47
N SER A 929 31.08 8.09 58.41
CA SER A 929 31.20 8.99 57.27
C SER A 929 30.83 8.34 55.93
N TYR A 930 29.70 8.75 55.34
CA TYR A 930 29.26 8.30 54.01
C TYR A 930 29.89 9.11 52.86
N LEU A 931 31.09 9.68 53.08
CA LEU A 931 31.74 10.60 52.13
C LEU A 931 32.03 9.92 50.78
N ARG A 932 32.51 8.68 50.80
CA ARG A 932 32.78 7.87 49.58
C ARG A 932 31.53 7.74 48.69
N GLY A 933 30.41 7.37 49.28
CA GLY A 933 29.12 7.28 48.58
C GLY A 933 28.65 8.63 48.06
N ARG A 934 28.71 9.70 48.87
CA ARG A 934 28.34 11.07 48.44
C ARG A 934 29.19 11.56 47.26
N GLN A 935 30.48 11.24 47.25
CA GLN A 935 31.38 11.59 46.15
C GLN A 935 31.03 10.87 44.84
N ALA A 936 30.62 9.60 44.90
CA ALA A 936 30.11 8.88 43.74
C ALA A 936 28.75 9.43 43.24
N ILE A 937 27.85 9.80 44.18
CA ILE A 937 26.59 10.48 43.87
C ILE A 937 26.86 11.80 43.15
N ALA A 938 27.69 12.68 43.72
CA ALA A 938 28.01 13.99 43.13
C ALA A 938 28.75 13.87 41.78
N ALA A 939 29.53 12.80 41.58
CA ALA A 939 30.19 12.55 40.31
C ALA A 939 29.17 12.23 39.20
N LEU A 940 28.15 11.40 39.49
CA LEU A 940 27.14 11.06 38.49
C LEU A 940 26.00 12.08 38.39
N PHE A 941 25.63 12.71 39.50
CA PHE A 941 24.59 13.72 39.60
C PHE A 941 25.20 15.02 40.15
N PRO A 942 25.86 15.81 39.30
CA PRO A 942 26.39 17.10 39.69
C PRO A 942 25.27 18.08 40.08
N ASP A 943 25.46 18.82 41.16
CA ASP A 943 24.52 19.88 41.57
C ASP A 943 24.61 21.13 40.68
N LYS A 944 25.60 21.19 39.78
CA LYS A 944 25.83 22.32 38.86
C LYS A 944 26.20 21.85 37.46
N ASP A 945 25.72 22.56 36.44
CA ASP A 945 26.14 22.36 35.05
C ASP A 945 27.53 22.97 34.77
N VAL A 946 28.00 22.83 33.53
CA VAL A 946 29.30 23.38 33.09
C VAL A 946 29.36 24.91 33.12
N ALA A 947 28.20 25.58 33.11
CA ALA A 947 28.07 27.03 33.21
C ALA A 947 27.88 27.51 34.67
N GLY A 948 27.82 26.60 35.64
CA GLY A 948 27.66 26.89 37.06
C GLY A 948 26.21 27.05 37.51
N ASN A 949 25.22 26.81 36.65
CA ASN A 949 23.80 26.83 37.02
C ASN A 949 23.45 25.61 37.84
N SER A 950 22.60 25.77 38.86
CA SER A 950 22.15 24.63 39.68
C SER A 950 21.34 23.62 38.86
N ILE A 951 21.65 22.34 39.00
CA ILE A 951 20.87 21.24 38.41
C ILE A 951 19.93 20.71 39.48
N ARG A 952 18.62 20.70 39.17
CA ARG A 952 17.61 20.12 40.05
C ARG A 952 17.27 18.71 39.61
N TYR A 953 17.42 17.78 40.53
CA TYR A 953 16.98 16.40 40.39
C TYR A 953 15.68 16.20 41.17
N ASP A 954 14.58 16.05 40.46
CA ASP A 954 13.25 15.89 41.05
C ASP A 954 12.43 14.92 40.19
N GLY A 955 11.55 14.16 40.82
CA GLY A 955 10.87 13.06 40.15
C GLY A 955 10.34 12.00 41.08
N SER A 956 9.29 11.30 40.65
CA SER A 956 8.68 10.19 41.38
C SER A 956 8.38 9.03 40.44
N ALA A 957 8.31 7.83 41.00
CA ALA A 957 7.97 6.63 40.25
C ALA A 957 6.81 5.90 40.94
N THR A 958 5.68 5.81 40.24
CA THR A 958 4.39 5.35 40.76
C THR A 958 4.00 4.03 40.13
N PHE A 959 3.75 3.04 40.99
CA PHE A 959 3.27 1.71 40.65
C PHE A 959 2.14 1.38 41.62
N TYR A 960 1.00 0.95 41.10
CA TYR A 960 -0.17 0.53 41.88
C TYR A 960 -0.88 -0.61 41.16
N GLY A 961 -1.52 -1.50 41.91
CA GLY A 961 -2.23 -2.66 41.35
C GLY A 961 -1.28 -3.63 40.65
N GLY A 962 -1.60 -4.00 39.41
CA GLY A 962 -0.78 -4.87 38.57
C GLY A 962 0.41 -4.18 37.89
N ALA A 963 0.58 -2.86 38.06
CA ALA A 963 1.70 -2.14 37.48
C ALA A 963 3.04 -2.51 38.14
N GLY A 964 4.07 -2.79 37.35
CA GLY A 964 5.33 -3.30 37.89
C GLY A 964 6.49 -3.42 36.91
N ILE A 965 7.58 -3.98 37.43
CA ILE A 965 8.77 -4.37 36.65
C ILE A 965 8.95 -5.85 36.89
N HIS A 966 8.90 -6.64 35.82
CA HIS A 966 8.92 -8.10 35.90
C HIS A 966 10.10 -8.65 35.09
N THR A 967 10.82 -9.59 35.69
CA THR A 967 11.92 -10.32 35.03
C THR A 967 11.67 -11.81 35.24
N ASP A 968 10.79 -12.37 34.41
CA ASP A 968 10.18 -13.68 34.66
C ASP A 968 11.11 -14.85 34.30
N PHE A 969 12.20 -14.57 33.58
CA PHE A 969 13.14 -15.57 33.05
C PHE A 969 14.60 -15.18 33.29
N GLY A 970 14.89 -14.55 34.44
CA GLY A 970 16.21 -14.02 34.76
C GLY A 970 16.43 -12.59 34.26
N GLY A 971 17.65 -12.06 34.49
CA GLY A 971 17.97 -10.64 34.33
C GLY A 971 17.77 -9.85 35.63
N GLY A 972 18.68 -8.92 35.93
CA GLY A 972 18.63 -8.12 37.15
C GLY A 972 17.78 -6.87 37.00
N ILE A 973 17.11 -6.45 38.08
CA ILE A 973 16.42 -5.15 38.15
C ILE A 973 17.27 -4.15 38.94
N GLN A 974 17.55 -3.00 38.33
CA GLN A 974 18.18 -1.86 38.98
C GLN A 974 17.24 -0.68 38.94
N ARG A 975 16.84 -0.17 40.11
CA ARG A 975 16.01 1.05 40.22
C ARG A 975 16.76 2.13 40.97
N ARG A 976 16.69 3.35 40.44
CA ARG A 976 17.38 4.50 41.01
C ARG A 976 16.55 5.78 40.92
N ARG A 977 16.68 6.57 41.99
CA ARG A 977 16.30 7.98 42.04
C ARG A 977 17.48 8.78 42.62
N PRO A 978 17.91 9.89 42.00
CA PRO A 978 18.81 10.84 42.64
C PRO A 978 18.21 11.37 43.95
N PRO A 979 19.04 11.72 44.95
CA PRO A 979 18.56 12.48 46.08
C PRO A 979 18.01 13.85 45.60
N PRO A 980 16.96 14.39 46.24
CA PRO A 980 16.52 15.74 45.94
C PRO A 980 17.66 16.72 46.23
N GLY A 981 17.97 17.55 45.23
CA GLY A 981 18.97 18.61 45.31
C GLY A 981 18.47 19.85 46.04
#